data_AF-A0AAJ5ZEH4-F1
#
_entry.id   AF-A0AAJ5ZEH4-F1
#
_cell.length_a   1.000
_cell.length_b   1.000
_cell.length_c   1.000
_cell.angle_alpha   90.00
_cell.angle_beta   90.00
_cell.angle_gamma   90.00
#
_symmetry.space_group_name_H-M   'P 1'
#
loop_
_entity.id
_entity.type
_entity.pdbx_description
1 polymer ?
#
loop_
_entity_poly.entity_id
_entity_poly.type
_entity_poly.pdbx_seq_one_letter_code
_entity_poly.pdbx_strand_id
1 'polypeptide(L)'
;MSMNFITGSIQAKLIAVLLVMFGILAATIGLNFQTFGSLESSTPMVNQAGAQRMRAYKAATLANEYFQADAVGREDIRPALTGVMTQFEEVQDGLANGSDKYNLTGTDNDAILEQLAIVNEDWSHYKSEMESIIASDTTAIEAVDEINSTVPALFSKAADVVGLMSASQISPTNMDQAGAQRMRAFKIGFLTNAWVDLPDERTEIALDLQNTMNDFAAVQAGLRSGDADRGLTGTSNSEILDLLTVADESFHHLETDVAAIIGGTDDGSALDDLDHVAPELFAASASVVNSMNKNQVSIVDMDAAGGQRMRAYRTAYLANNYLTATTEADRKAIWAEIETQISAFEAIQAGLEFGDEGRNLAGTSNPAIIEAITAANNTWAEYKAQIDLVSTFDTSAKDAVLQVGEEVSVLFDKANAATALVAEDSQGVVASLKQLELILLAIGAVVLGLIVVFIRKTIVAKLREVTAVANIVSSEALPTMTDRLKSVAAGDLTNQYNVSVEPVKVSSSDEVGQIGVAFNDIIGRLNDSADSYNSMVDNMSVLIDGVRETADSVNEAATEMSDAAEQAGEATQGIASTSQQVASGAQEQATGIQSSVELINELNAGLEKINAGSAEQTASVGQAKTIVADVSSATDTVSANATDATTGSQAANEAADNGLSIVRQTVDGMERISGAVNSVSEQVSGLGEQSAEIGKIVAVIDDIAAQTNLLALNAAIEAARAGEQGREFAVVADEVRQLAERVTGATSEIAGLIEGVQKGVEESIKATEAGAEEVEQGSELAKQAGEALETIIESVGAVSDQIEAMANSAQDVKRSSDQMVSTVESVEDVANRNAESAAEMGESSNKVRTAMDSVAATTEESSASAEEASASTEELSAQVEEVVASSTMLKDLAVSLKDSVSVFTTSGVKATDVEVTDSVEEQDDAQYDIAA
;
A
#
# COMPACT_ATOMS: atom_id res chain seq x y z
N MET A 1 63.62 83.20 -38.54
CA MET A 1 63.41 82.84 -37.12
C MET A 1 62.34 81.76 -37.10
N SER A 2 62.64 80.61 -36.47
CA SER A 2 61.71 79.58 -35.94
C SER A 2 60.61 78.95 -36.84
N MET A 3 60.82 77.69 -37.19
CA MET A 3 59.96 76.49 -36.99
C MET A 3 58.43 76.67 -36.99
N ASN A 4 57.72 76.03 -37.94
CA ASN A 4 56.48 75.27 -37.65
C ASN A 4 55.93 74.45 -38.83
N PHE A 5 55.19 73.42 -38.42
CA PHE A 5 54.59 72.25 -39.07
C PHE A 5 53.59 72.45 -40.24
N ILE A 6 53.66 71.51 -41.20
CA ILE A 6 52.62 70.74 -41.95
C ILE A 6 51.20 71.31 -42.13
N THR A 7 50.79 71.47 -43.40
CA THR A 7 49.42 71.34 -43.95
C THR A 7 49.56 71.04 -45.47
N GLY A 8 48.98 70.03 -46.13
CA GLY A 8 47.91 69.09 -45.82
C GLY A 8 46.75 69.23 -46.83
N SER A 9 46.95 68.85 -48.11
CA SER A 9 45.92 68.90 -49.16
C SER A 9 45.25 67.53 -49.45
N ILE A 10 44.04 67.60 -49.96
CA ILE A 10 42.91 66.66 -49.81
C ILE A 10 43.09 65.30 -50.51
N GLN A 11 44.14 65.10 -51.31
CA GLN A 11 44.45 63.79 -51.91
C GLN A 11 45.18 62.81 -50.97
N ALA A 12 45.85 63.30 -49.91
CA ALA A 12 46.47 62.43 -48.89
C ALA A 12 45.48 61.98 -47.79
N LYS A 13 44.30 62.60 -47.71
CA LYS A 13 43.24 62.22 -46.75
C LYS A 13 42.19 61.28 -47.35
N LEU A 14 42.14 61.10 -48.68
CA LEU A 14 41.28 60.10 -49.32
C LEU A 14 41.89 58.68 -49.34
N ILE A 15 43.23 58.57 -49.29
CA ILE A 15 43.94 57.27 -49.24
C ILE A 15 44.08 56.76 -47.79
N ALA A 16 44.06 57.64 -46.79
CA ALA A 16 44.03 57.25 -45.37
C ALA A 16 42.63 56.82 -44.87
N VAL A 17 41.56 57.17 -45.57
CA VAL A 17 40.18 56.79 -45.21
C VAL A 17 39.72 55.51 -45.93
N LEU A 18 40.28 55.19 -47.10
CA LEU A 18 40.07 53.90 -47.77
C LEU A 18 40.88 52.74 -47.16
N LEU A 19 42.04 53.00 -46.56
CA LEU A 19 42.84 51.99 -45.84
C LEU A 19 42.40 51.75 -44.39
N VAL A 20 41.60 52.66 -43.80
CA VAL A 20 40.96 52.45 -42.49
C VAL A 20 39.58 51.79 -42.61
N MET A 21 38.90 51.90 -43.77
CA MET A 21 37.63 51.20 -44.03
C MET A 21 37.76 49.73 -44.49
N PHE A 22 38.94 49.25 -44.91
CA PHE A 22 39.17 47.81 -45.16
C PHE A 22 39.65 47.07 -43.89
N GLY A 23 40.34 47.77 -42.98
CA GLY A 23 40.73 47.23 -41.66
C GLY A 23 39.56 47.10 -40.67
N ILE A 24 38.43 47.75 -40.91
CA ILE A 24 37.22 47.69 -40.06
C ILE A 24 36.15 46.74 -40.63
N LEU A 25 36.33 46.23 -41.85
CA LEU A 25 35.49 45.16 -42.42
C LEU A 25 36.08 43.75 -42.16
N ALA A 26 37.41 43.62 -42.05
CA ALA A 26 38.08 42.39 -41.64
C ALA A 26 38.12 42.17 -40.11
N ALA A 27 37.88 43.22 -39.31
CA ALA A 27 37.77 43.13 -37.84
C ALA A 27 36.35 42.76 -37.34
N THR A 28 35.36 42.71 -38.23
CA THR A 28 33.94 42.45 -37.89
C THR A 28 33.47 41.05 -38.31
N ILE A 29 34.37 40.24 -38.90
CA ILE A 29 34.14 38.81 -39.21
C ILE A 29 35.12 37.91 -38.43
N GLY A 30 36.33 38.38 -38.08
CA GLY A 30 37.30 37.63 -37.28
C GLY A 30 37.14 37.67 -35.75
N LEU A 31 36.18 38.45 -35.23
CA LEU A 31 35.93 38.58 -33.78
C LEU A 31 34.59 37.97 -33.33
N ASN A 32 33.95 37.18 -34.20
CA ASN A 32 32.80 36.34 -33.88
C ASN A 32 33.18 34.86 -33.65
N PHE A 33 34.46 34.50 -33.73
CA PHE A 33 34.93 33.12 -33.54
C PHE A 33 36.08 32.95 -32.54
N GLN A 34 36.51 34.03 -31.86
CA GLN A 34 37.61 33.97 -30.89
C GLN A 34 37.16 34.28 -29.47
N THR A 35 36.05 33.66 -29.07
CA THR A 35 35.60 33.58 -27.67
C THR A 35 35.03 32.19 -27.37
N PHE A 36 35.71 31.10 -27.74
CA PHE A 36 35.37 29.75 -27.26
C PHE A 36 36.60 28.83 -27.24
N GLY A 37 37.70 29.33 -26.67
CA GLY A 37 38.97 28.61 -26.61
C GLY A 37 39.78 28.99 -25.39
N SER A 38 39.19 28.84 -24.20
CA SER A 38 39.87 28.63 -22.92
C SER A 38 38.86 28.75 -21.79
N LEU A 39 38.23 27.64 -21.43
CA LEU A 39 37.70 27.32 -20.10
C LEU A 39 37.35 25.82 -20.10
N GLU A 40 38.31 25.02 -20.52
CA GLU A 40 38.31 23.58 -20.29
C GLU A 40 38.74 23.38 -18.84
N SER A 41 37.83 22.86 -17.98
CA SER A 41 38.12 21.86 -16.92
C SER A 41 37.09 21.74 -15.79
N SER A 42 36.00 22.52 -15.69
CA SER A 42 35.16 22.42 -14.46
C SER A 42 33.64 22.27 -14.63
N THR A 43 33.08 22.32 -15.84
CA THR A 43 31.61 22.26 -15.99
C THR A 43 31.03 20.89 -15.60
N PRO A 44 31.57 19.74 -16.04
CA PRO A 44 31.06 18.43 -15.62
C PRO A 44 31.31 18.15 -14.13
N MET A 45 32.50 18.49 -13.61
CA MET A 45 32.87 18.24 -12.20
C MET A 45 31.99 18.99 -11.22
N VAL A 46 31.73 20.29 -11.44
CA VAL A 46 30.88 21.11 -10.57
C VAL A 46 29.42 20.66 -10.66
N ASN A 47 28.94 20.34 -11.86
CA ASN A 47 27.56 19.88 -12.07
C ASN A 47 27.33 18.51 -11.41
N GLN A 48 28.26 17.57 -11.54
CA GLN A 48 28.15 16.25 -10.92
C GLN A 48 28.31 16.31 -9.40
N ALA A 49 29.22 17.14 -8.87
CA ALA A 49 29.33 17.39 -7.44
C ALA A 49 28.08 18.08 -6.85
N GLY A 50 27.47 19.00 -7.59
CA GLY A 50 26.19 19.60 -7.23
C GLY A 50 25.02 18.61 -7.27
N ALA A 51 25.03 17.69 -8.25
CA ALA A 51 24.01 16.66 -8.39
C ALA A 51 24.03 15.61 -7.26
N GLN A 52 25.15 15.43 -6.56
CA GLN A 52 25.25 14.49 -5.43
C GLN A 52 24.26 14.79 -4.30
N ARG A 53 23.89 16.06 -4.08
CA ARG A 53 22.86 16.40 -3.07
C ARG A 53 21.49 15.86 -3.44
N MET A 54 21.15 16.01 -4.72
CA MET A 54 19.89 15.52 -5.25
C MET A 54 19.86 14.00 -5.25
N ARG A 55 21.01 13.34 -5.45
CA ARG A 55 21.12 11.88 -5.31
C ARG A 55 21.00 11.42 -3.87
N ALA A 56 21.65 12.08 -2.92
CA ALA A 56 21.50 11.78 -1.50
C ALA A 56 20.05 11.99 -1.02
N TYR A 57 19.43 13.10 -1.40
CA TYR A 57 18.02 13.38 -1.11
C TYR A 57 17.10 12.35 -1.76
N LYS A 58 17.33 12.03 -3.04
CA LYS A 58 16.56 11.00 -3.75
C LYS A 58 16.75 9.61 -3.14
N ALA A 59 17.95 9.26 -2.66
CA ALA A 59 18.18 8.03 -1.93
C ALA A 59 17.43 8.01 -0.59
N ALA A 60 17.43 9.13 0.15
CA ALA A 60 16.64 9.30 1.38
C ALA A 60 15.13 9.14 1.13
N THR A 61 14.63 9.84 0.11
CA THR A 61 13.22 9.79 -0.29
C THR A 61 12.82 8.40 -0.74
N LEU A 62 13.64 7.75 -1.58
CA LEU A 62 13.38 6.39 -2.03
C LEU A 62 13.51 5.38 -0.87
N ALA A 63 14.40 5.58 0.10
CA ALA A 63 14.49 4.71 1.29
C ALA A 63 13.27 4.88 2.19
N ASN A 64 12.77 6.10 2.36
CA ASN A 64 11.56 6.39 3.11
C ASN A 64 10.28 5.92 2.38
N GLU A 65 10.22 6.09 1.05
CA GLU A 65 9.17 5.52 0.20
C GLU A 65 9.22 4.00 0.21
N TYR A 66 10.42 3.39 0.16
CA TYR A 66 10.60 1.95 0.29
C TYR A 66 10.14 1.45 1.65
N PHE A 67 10.45 2.17 2.74
CA PHE A 67 10.00 1.83 4.07
C PHE A 67 8.47 1.89 4.20
N GLN A 68 7.84 2.93 3.64
CA GLN A 68 6.39 3.16 3.71
C GLN A 68 5.57 2.41 2.65
N ALA A 69 6.20 1.90 1.59
CA ALA A 69 5.53 1.19 0.51
C ALA A 69 5.11 -0.23 0.92
N ASP A 70 4.05 -0.73 0.29
CA ASP A 70 3.65 -2.13 0.37
C ASP A 70 4.62 -3.04 -0.42
N ALA A 71 4.39 -4.36 -0.42
CA ALA A 71 5.28 -5.32 -1.05
C ALA A 71 5.51 -5.04 -2.55
N VAL A 72 4.47 -4.60 -3.27
CA VAL A 72 4.54 -4.30 -4.71
C VAL A 72 5.29 -2.99 -4.95
N GLY A 73 4.97 -1.93 -4.20
CA GLY A 73 5.67 -0.66 -4.29
C GLY A 73 7.16 -0.79 -3.95
N ARG A 74 7.52 -1.67 -3.01
CA ARG A 74 8.93 -1.98 -2.69
C ARG A 74 9.67 -2.68 -3.84
N GLU A 75 9.02 -3.60 -4.54
CA GLU A 75 9.59 -4.26 -5.72
C GLU A 75 9.91 -3.24 -6.83
N ASP A 76 9.05 -2.25 -7.00
CA ASP A 76 9.23 -1.14 -7.96
C ASP A 76 10.31 -0.13 -7.51
N ILE A 77 10.41 0.15 -6.20
CA ILE A 77 11.33 1.15 -5.64
C ILE A 77 12.75 0.58 -5.48
N ARG A 78 12.92 -0.72 -5.21
CA ARG A 78 14.23 -1.36 -4.94
C ARG A 78 15.28 -1.11 -6.03
N PRO A 79 14.97 -1.28 -7.35
CA PRO A 79 15.94 -1.01 -8.40
C PRO A 79 16.30 0.48 -8.48
N ALA A 80 15.35 1.37 -8.22
CA ALA A 80 15.57 2.81 -8.21
C ALA A 80 16.47 3.25 -7.04
N LEU A 81 16.22 2.75 -5.83
CA LEU A 81 17.03 3.03 -4.64
C LEU A 81 18.47 2.52 -4.81
N THR A 82 18.62 1.24 -5.19
CA THR A 82 19.92 0.61 -5.45
C THR A 82 20.69 1.32 -6.58
N GLY A 83 19.96 1.73 -7.62
CA GLY A 83 20.53 2.49 -8.74
C GLY A 83 21.04 3.87 -8.34
N VAL A 84 20.31 4.61 -7.50
CA VAL A 84 20.75 5.93 -7.00
C VAL A 84 21.96 5.81 -6.07
N MET A 85 21.99 4.78 -5.19
CA MET A 85 23.16 4.51 -4.33
C MET A 85 24.42 4.20 -5.16
N THR A 86 24.27 3.35 -6.19
CA THR A 86 25.37 2.99 -7.10
C THR A 86 25.88 4.22 -7.86
N GLN A 87 24.98 5.05 -8.41
CA GLN A 87 25.36 6.27 -9.11
C GLN A 87 26.05 7.29 -8.20
N PHE A 88 25.64 7.37 -6.92
CA PHE A 88 26.31 8.25 -5.96
C PHE A 88 27.77 7.83 -5.81
N GLU A 89 28.05 6.55 -5.63
CA GLU A 89 29.42 6.02 -5.46
C GLU A 89 30.27 6.21 -6.71
N GLU A 90 29.76 5.85 -7.90
CA GLU A 90 30.53 5.98 -9.14
C GLU A 90 30.89 7.44 -9.46
N VAL A 91 29.99 8.39 -9.18
CA VAL A 91 30.26 9.83 -9.36
C VAL A 91 31.21 10.34 -8.29
N GLN A 92 31.08 9.89 -7.05
CA GLN A 92 31.93 10.30 -5.94
C GLN A 92 33.39 9.85 -6.16
N ASP A 93 33.59 8.62 -6.61
CA ASP A 93 34.90 8.10 -7.03
C ASP A 93 35.42 8.81 -8.28
N GLY A 94 34.53 9.11 -9.25
CA GLY A 94 34.88 9.84 -10.46
C GLY A 94 35.31 11.30 -10.22
N LEU A 95 34.81 11.94 -9.16
CA LEU A 95 35.23 13.29 -8.76
C LEU A 95 36.67 13.30 -8.22
N ALA A 96 37.10 12.22 -7.57
CA ALA A 96 38.48 12.06 -7.10
C ALA A 96 39.43 11.58 -8.22
N ASN A 97 39.05 10.51 -8.93
CA ASN A 97 39.96 9.74 -9.78
C ASN A 97 39.70 9.87 -11.30
N GLY A 98 38.62 10.54 -11.69
CA GLY A 98 38.15 10.60 -13.08
C GLY A 98 37.17 9.48 -13.43
N SER A 99 36.27 9.75 -14.38
CA SER A 99 35.28 8.80 -14.87
C SER A 99 34.80 9.20 -16.27
N ASP A 100 35.10 8.37 -17.27
CA ASP A 100 34.66 8.59 -18.65
C ASP A 100 33.13 8.53 -18.77
N LYS A 101 32.47 7.67 -17.97
CA LYS A 101 31.00 7.52 -17.91
C LYS A 101 30.28 8.82 -17.54
N TYR A 102 30.90 9.64 -16.69
CA TYR A 102 30.33 10.91 -16.21
C TYR A 102 31.05 12.15 -16.74
N ASN A 103 31.99 11.96 -17.68
CA ASN A 103 32.86 13.01 -18.22
C ASN A 103 33.61 13.78 -17.13
N LEU A 104 34.16 13.05 -16.14
CA LEU A 104 34.89 13.60 -15.01
C LEU A 104 36.39 13.38 -15.21
N THR A 105 37.18 14.42 -14.99
CA THR A 105 38.65 14.37 -15.17
C THR A 105 39.41 14.03 -13.88
N GLY A 106 38.74 13.93 -12.73
CA GLY A 106 39.38 13.75 -11.42
C GLY A 106 40.07 15.02 -10.91
N THR A 107 40.63 14.99 -9.71
CA THR A 107 41.35 16.12 -9.12
C THR A 107 42.54 15.71 -8.26
N ASP A 108 43.68 16.36 -8.44
CA ASP A 108 44.87 16.22 -7.57
C ASP A 108 44.90 17.28 -6.45
N ASN A 109 43.80 18.02 -6.23
CA ASN A 109 43.75 19.11 -5.25
C ASN A 109 43.45 18.59 -3.84
N ASP A 110 44.44 18.62 -2.96
CA ASP A 110 44.37 18.15 -1.57
C ASP A 110 43.15 18.67 -0.78
N ALA A 111 42.74 19.93 -0.99
CA ALA A 111 41.59 20.50 -0.28
C ALA A 111 40.23 19.95 -0.78
N ILE A 112 40.14 19.59 -2.06
CA ILE A 112 38.96 18.95 -2.63
C ILE A 112 38.94 17.47 -2.23
N LEU A 113 40.10 16.80 -2.27
CA LEU A 113 40.26 15.42 -1.82
C LEU A 113 39.92 15.25 -0.33
N GLU A 114 40.29 16.21 0.53
CA GLU A 114 39.92 16.20 1.95
C GLU A 114 38.41 16.33 2.16
N GLN A 115 37.71 17.17 1.37
CA GLN A 115 36.25 17.28 1.45
C GLN A 115 35.54 16.04 0.86
N LEU A 116 36.08 15.44 -0.20
CA LEU A 116 35.55 14.20 -0.76
C LEU A 116 35.70 13.03 0.23
N ALA A 117 36.79 13.01 1.03
CA ALA A 117 36.98 12.01 2.07
C ALA A 117 35.94 12.11 3.21
N ILE A 118 35.57 13.33 3.63
CA ILE A 118 34.50 13.56 4.63
C ILE A 118 33.16 13.05 4.08
N VAL A 119 32.83 13.39 2.84
CA VAL A 119 31.59 12.92 2.19
C VAL A 119 31.57 11.39 2.06
N ASN A 120 32.73 10.74 1.83
CA ASN A 120 32.81 9.27 1.80
C ASN A 120 32.57 8.64 3.17
N GLU A 121 33.08 9.24 4.24
CA GLU A 121 32.85 8.76 5.61
C GLU A 121 31.36 8.84 5.97
N ASP A 122 30.74 10.01 5.74
CA ASP A 122 29.31 10.22 6.00
C ASP A 122 28.42 9.32 5.11
N TRP A 123 28.77 9.15 3.84
CA TRP A 123 28.06 8.27 2.92
C TRP A 123 28.16 6.80 3.32
N SER A 124 29.32 6.34 3.81
CA SER A 124 29.51 4.95 4.21
C SER A 124 28.58 4.56 5.36
N HIS A 125 28.35 5.47 6.31
CA HIS A 125 27.40 5.28 7.39
C HIS A 125 25.96 5.28 6.85
N TYR A 126 25.62 6.28 6.03
CA TYR A 126 24.30 6.43 5.43
C TYR A 126 23.88 5.23 4.55
N LYS A 127 24.83 4.69 3.78
CA LYS A 127 24.67 3.50 2.96
C LYS A 127 24.42 2.25 3.81
N SER A 128 25.16 2.07 4.90
CA SER A 128 24.98 0.92 5.80
C SER A 128 23.56 0.87 6.37
N GLU A 129 22.98 2.02 6.74
CA GLU A 129 21.60 2.10 7.24
C GLU A 129 20.58 1.79 6.13
N MET A 130 20.76 2.35 4.93
CA MET A 130 19.90 2.03 3.77
C MET A 130 19.99 0.55 3.36
N GLU A 131 21.19 -0.05 3.39
CA GLU A 131 21.39 -1.48 3.13
C GLU A 131 20.74 -2.35 4.20
N SER A 132 20.74 -1.90 5.47
CA SER A 132 20.00 -2.56 6.55
C SER A 132 18.49 -2.56 6.29
N ILE A 133 17.92 -1.41 5.89
CA ILE A 133 16.50 -1.26 5.51
C ILE A 133 16.13 -2.15 4.31
N ILE A 134 17.04 -2.33 3.35
CA ILE A 134 16.82 -3.21 2.19
C ILE A 134 16.92 -4.70 2.60
N ALA A 135 17.81 -5.03 3.53
CA ALA A 135 18.10 -6.40 3.95
C ALA A 135 17.06 -6.99 4.92
N SER A 136 16.42 -6.18 5.76
CA SER A 136 15.52 -6.64 6.84
C SER A 136 14.15 -7.15 6.35
N ASP A 137 13.63 -6.67 5.21
CA ASP A 137 12.24 -6.94 4.79
C ASP A 137 12.07 -8.05 3.73
N THR A 138 13.14 -8.51 3.06
CA THR A 138 13.00 -9.52 2.00
C THR A 138 12.64 -10.90 2.58
N THR A 139 13.23 -11.28 3.72
CA THR A 139 12.99 -12.57 4.37
C THR A 139 11.65 -12.62 5.12
N ALA A 140 11.19 -11.49 5.65
CA ALA A 140 9.89 -11.39 6.33
C ALA A 140 8.72 -11.41 5.33
N ILE A 141 8.87 -10.81 4.14
CA ILE A 141 7.83 -10.82 3.10
C ILE A 141 7.72 -12.20 2.42
N GLU A 142 8.85 -12.85 2.10
CA GLU A 142 8.83 -14.25 1.63
C GLU A 142 8.15 -15.17 2.65
N ALA A 143 8.39 -14.93 3.94
CA ALA A 143 7.72 -15.65 5.02
C ALA A 143 6.21 -15.36 5.09
N VAL A 144 5.75 -14.12 4.84
CA VAL A 144 4.31 -13.79 4.80
C VAL A 144 3.61 -14.59 3.70
N ASP A 145 4.20 -14.69 2.52
CA ASP A 145 3.64 -15.45 1.39
C ASP A 145 3.61 -16.96 1.67
N GLU A 146 4.70 -17.50 2.24
CA GLU A 146 4.78 -18.91 2.62
C GLU A 146 3.76 -19.24 3.74
N ILE A 147 3.57 -18.35 4.72
CA ILE A 147 2.54 -18.45 5.77
C ILE A 147 1.14 -18.41 5.17
N ASN A 148 0.87 -17.47 4.26
CA ASN A 148 -0.43 -17.34 3.60
C ASN A 148 -0.78 -18.56 2.73
N SER A 149 0.22 -19.24 2.17
CA SER A 149 0.03 -20.50 1.46
C SER A 149 -0.19 -21.71 2.38
N THR A 150 0.42 -21.68 3.59
CA THR A 150 0.42 -22.80 4.53
C THR A 150 -0.79 -22.79 5.49
N VAL A 151 -1.27 -21.61 5.89
CA VAL A 151 -2.40 -21.43 6.81
C VAL A 151 -3.69 -22.12 6.34
N PRO A 152 -4.11 -22.06 5.06
CA PRO A 152 -5.29 -22.79 4.58
C PRO A 152 -5.18 -24.31 4.74
N ALA A 153 -3.99 -24.87 4.51
CA ALA A 153 -3.73 -26.29 4.67
C ALA A 153 -3.82 -26.70 6.15
N LEU A 154 -3.27 -25.88 7.05
CA LEU A 154 -3.34 -26.08 8.50
C LEU A 154 -4.78 -25.99 9.02
N PHE A 155 -5.56 -25.04 8.50
CA PHE A 155 -6.99 -24.89 8.79
C PHE A 155 -7.79 -26.15 8.37
N SER A 156 -7.55 -26.66 7.17
CA SER A 156 -8.20 -27.88 6.68
C SER A 156 -7.88 -29.09 7.55
N LYS A 157 -6.61 -29.25 7.97
CA LYS A 157 -6.18 -30.39 8.79
C LYS A 157 -6.78 -30.33 10.20
N ALA A 158 -6.83 -29.15 10.80
CA ALA A 158 -7.56 -28.93 12.05
C ALA A 158 -9.06 -29.25 11.88
N ALA A 159 -9.62 -29.09 10.69
CA ALA A 159 -10.99 -29.45 10.40
C ALA A 159 -11.25 -30.96 10.37
N ASP A 160 -10.35 -31.71 9.76
CA ASP A 160 -10.41 -33.17 9.69
C ASP A 160 -10.26 -33.83 11.07
N VAL A 161 -9.39 -33.27 11.93
CA VAL A 161 -9.22 -33.72 13.33
C VAL A 161 -10.54 -33.63 14.10
N VAL A 162 -11.27 -32.51 13.98
CA VAL A 162 -12.58 -32.34 14.64
C VAL A 162 -13.61 -33.33 14.08
N GLY A 163 -13.61 -33.57 12.76
CA GLY A 163 -14.49 -34.54 12.11
C GLY A 163 -14.31 -35.96 12.65
N LEU A 164 -13.06 -36.41 12.78
CA LEU A 164 -12.75 -37.73 13.34
C LEU A 164 -12.98 -37.80 14.86
N MET A 165 -12.72 -36.73 15.61
CA MET A 165 -13.01 -36.69 17.06
C MET A 165 -14.51 -36.79 17.35
N SER A 166 -15.35 -36.14 16.53
CA SER A 166 -16.81 -36.26 16.58
C SER A 166 -17.28 -37.70 16.31
N ALA A 167 -16.71 -38.35 15.29
CA ALA A 167 -17.01 -39.74 14.97
C ALA A 167 -16.54 -40.74 16.05
N SER A 168 -15.51 -40.39 16.82
CA SER A 168 -14.86 -41.25 17.80
C SER A 168 -15.32 -41.03 19.26
N GLN A 169 -16.32 -40.18 19.51
CA GLN A 169 -16.82 -39.84 20.85
C GLN A 169 -15.72 -39.41 21.84
N ILE A 170 -14.75 -38.63 21.35
CA ILE A 170 -13.66 -38.09 22.19
C ILE A 170 -14.22 -37.00 23.12
N SER A 171 -13.55 -36.79 24.26
CA SER A 171 -13.93 -35.80 25.28
C SER A 171 -14.39 -34.46 24.67
N PRO A 172 -15.52 -33.88 25.11
CA PRO A 172 -16.00 -32.58 24.64
C PRO A 172 -14.93 -31.49 24.71
N THR A 173 -14.09 -31.49 25.74
CA THR A 173 -12.99 -30.53 25.91
C THR A 173 -11.92 -30.65 24.82
N ASN A 174 -11.58 -31.88 24.40
CA ASN A 174 -10.65 -32.09 23.29
C ASN A 174 -11.29 -31.65 21.95
N MET A 175 -12.59 -31.87 21.76
CA MET A 175 -13.32 -31.42 20.56
C MET A 175 -13.39 -29.89 20.47
N ASP A 176 -13.68 -29.21 21.58
CA ASP A 176 -13.73 -27.74 21.63
C ASP A 176 -12.36 -27.13 21.35
N GLN A 177 -11.30 -27.68 21.95
CA GLN A 177 -9.93 -27.20 21.72
C GLN A 177 -9.42 -27.50 20.31
N ALA A 178 -9.77 -28.66 19.73
CA ALA A 178 -9.51 -28.96 18.32
C ALA A 178 -10.31 -28.03 17.37
N GLY A 179 -11.54 -27.65 17.75
CA GLY A 179 -12.31 -26.63 17.04
C GLY A 179 -11.66 -25.26 17.09
N ALA A 180 -11.16 -24.87 18.27
CA ALA A 180 -10.45 -23.61 18.47
C ALA A 180 -9.12 -23.54 17.71
N GLN A 181 -8.49 -24.67 17.36
CA GLN A 181 -7.29 -24.68 16.50
C GLN A 181 -7.53 -24.07 15.11
N ARG A 182 -8.76 -24.19 14.57
CA ARG A 182 -9.12 -23.53 13.31
C ARG A 182 -9.05 -22.01 13.42
N MET A 183 -9.57 -21.48 14.53
CA MET A 183 -9.54 -20.04 14.79
C MET A 183 -8.13 -19.53 15.06
N ARG A 184 -7.27 -20.34 15.68
CA ARG A 184 -5.85 -20.00 15.86
C ARG A 184 -5.09 -19.98 14.54
N ALA A 185 -5.28 -20.98 13.67
CA ALA A 185 -4.71 -20.98 12.31
C ALA A 185 -5.17 -19.74 11.51
N PHE A 186 -6.46 -19.43 11.57
CA PHE A 186 -7.00 -18.22 10.95
C PHE A 186 -6.39 -16.94 11.53
N LYS A 187 -6.28 -16.86 12.86
CA LYS A 187 -5.67 -15.71 13.54
C LYS A 187 -4.20 -15.54 13.19
N ILE A 188 -3.44 -16.63 12.98
CA ILE A 188 -2.06 -16.56 12.50
C ILE A 188 -2.00 -15.90 11.12
N GLY A 189 -2.82 -16.35 10.15
CA GLY A 189 -2.88 -15.71 8.83
C GLY A 189 -3.37 -14.25 8.89
N PHE A 190 -4.37 -13.98 9.73
CA PHE A 190 -4.89 -12.62 9.93
C PHE A 190 -3.84 -11.67 10.52
N LEU A 191 -3.14 -12.08 11.58
CA LEU A 191 -2.08 -11.29 12.21
C LEU A 191 -0.87 -11.13 11.29
N THR A 192 -0.58 -12.14 10.45
CA THR A 192 0.49 -12.07 9.44
C THR A 192 0.16 -11.01 8.38
N ASN A 193 -1.08 -10.97 7.89
CA ASN A 193 -1.52 -9.91 6.96
C ASN A 193 -1.63 -8.55 7.65
N ALA A 194 -2.14 -8.50 8.89
CA ALA A 194 -2.20 -7.26 9.67
C ALA A 194 -0.79 -6.70 9.94
N TRP A 195 0.23 -7.54 10.11
CA TRP A 195 1.61 -7.10 10.26
C TRP A 195 2.14 -6.37 9.01
N VAL A 196 1.66 -6.77 7.83
CA VAL A 196 1.93 -6.07 6.56
C VAL A 196 1.11 -4.78 6.46
N ASP A 197 -0.19 -4.86 6.75
CA ASP A 197 -1.15 -3.78 6.55
C ASP A 197 -1.02 -2.64 7.58
N LEU A 198 -0.47 -2.91 8.77
CA LEU A 198 -0.39 -1.99 9.91
C LEU A 198 1.07 -1.84 10.41
N PRO A 199 1.92 -1.10 9.67
CA PRO A 199 3.34 -0.94 10.00
C PRO A 199 3.60 -0.34 11.38
N ASP A 200 2.75 0.58 11.84
CA ASP A 200 2.87 1.24 13.15
C ASP A 200 2.56 0.30 14.33
N GLU A 201 1.90 -0.83 14.09
CA GLU A 201 1.48 -1.80 15.12
C GLU A 201 2.32 -3.10 15.09
N ARG A 202 3.35 -3.19 14.23
CA ARG A 202 4.14 -4.41 13.98
C ARG A 202 4.69 -5.08 15.24
N THR A 203 5.12 -4.30 16.24
CA THR A 203 5.65 -4.84 17.50
C THR A 203 4.55 -5.52 18.33
N GLU A 204 3.37 -4.91 18.42
CA GLU A 204 2.22 -5.47 19.15
C GLU A 204 1.65 -6.69 18.40
N ILE A 205 1.59 -6.62 17.08
CA ILE A 205 1.14 -7.71 16.21
C ILE A 205 2.10 -8.90 16.27
N ALA A 206 3.43 -8.67 16.24
CA ALA A 206 4.44 -9.72 16.36
C ALA A 206 4.35 -10.43 17.72
N LEU A 207 4.08 -9.69 18.80
CA LEU A 207 3.85 -10.28 20.12
C LEU A 207 2.58 -11.14 20.15
N ASP A 208 1.47 -10.67 19.56
CA ASP A 208 0.22 -11.44 19.50
C ASP A 208 0.35 -12.67 18.57
N LEU A 209 1.13 -12.55 17.50
CA LEU A 209 1.46 -13.64 16.58
C LEU A 209 2.28 -14.72 17.29
N GLN A 210 3.33 -14.33 18.02
CA GLN A 210 4.14 -15.24 18.84
C GLN A 210 3.32 -15.95 19.92
N ASN A 211 2.43 -15.23 20.60
CA ASN A 211 1.53 -15.80 21.62
C ASN A 211 0.54 -16.79 21.01
N THR A 212 0.00 -16.47 19.84
CA THR A 212 -0.95 -17.33 19.11
C THR A 212 -0.26 -18.61 18.62
N MET A 213 0.98 -18.52 18.12
CA MET A 213 1.81 -19.68 17.74
C MET A 213 2.07 -20.60 18.94
N ASN A 214 2.48 -20.03 20.08
CA ASN A 214 2.75 -20.80 21.29
C ASN A 214 1.51 -21.55 21.81
N ASP A 215 0.33 -20.92 21.76
CA ASP A 215 -0.91 -21.57 22.19
C ASP A 215 -1.39 -22.63 21.18
N PHE A 216 -1.17 -22.41 19.88
CA PHE A 216 -1.41 -23.41 18.83
C PHE A 216 -0.61 -24.70 19.12
N ALA A 217 0.71 -24.56 19.28
CA ALA A 217 1.63 -25.67 19.56
C ALA A 217 1.28 -26.44 20.85
N ALA A 218 0.98 -25.72 21.93
CA ALA A 218 0.69 -26.32 23.22
C ALA A 218 -0.58 -27.19 23.19
N VAL A 219 -1.65 -26.70 22.53
CA VAL A 219 -2.89 -27.46 22.39
C VAL A 219 -2.74 -28.61 21.39
N GLN A 220 -1.96 -28.44 20.31
CA GLN A 220 -1.62 -29.52 19.37
C GLN A 220 -0.96 -30.70 20.11
N ALA A 221 0.02 -30.42 20.96
CA ALA A 221 0.67 -31.40 21.82
C ALA A 221 -0.32 -32.03 22.83
N GLY A 222 -1.13 -31.20 23.48
CA GLY A 222 -2.15 -31.67 24.44
C GLY A 222 -3.23 -32.57 23.83
N LEU A 223 -3.61 -32.37 22.57
CA LEU A 223 -4.54 -33.26 21.85
C LEU A 223 -3.93 -34.64 21.57
N ARG A 224 -2.59 -34.75 21.45
CA ARG A 224 -1.88 -36.03 21.25
C ARG A 224 -1.64 -36.75 22.57
N SER A 225 -0.97 -36.10 23.52
CA SER A 225 -0.47 -36.75 24.75
C SER A 225 -1.24 -36.42 26.02
N GLY A 226 -2.18 -35.48 25.97
CA GLY A 226 -2.85 -34.90 27.13
C GLY A 226 -2.12 -33.69 27.69
N ASP A 227 -2.89 -32.76 28.25
CA ASP A 227 -2.44 -31.58 28.98
C ASP A 227 -3.46 -31.30 30.09
N ALA A 228 -3.08 -31.63 31.33
CA ALA A 228 -3.96 -31.51 32.49
C ALA A 228 -4.32 -30.06 32.82
N ASP A 229 -3.42 -29.11 32.54
CA ASP A 229 -3.63 -27.70 32.83
C ASP A 229 -4.66 -27.08 31.87
N ARG A 230 -4.78 -27.64 30.66
CA ARG A 230 -5.77 -27.27 29.64
C ARG A 230 -7.00 -28.17 29.59
N GLY A 231 -7.10 -29.16 30.50
CA GLY A 231 -8.20 -30.13 30.52
C GLY A 231 -8.21 -31.12 29.35
N LEU A 232 -7.10 -31.26 28.63
CA LEU A 232 -6.95 -32.14 27.48
C LEU A 232 -6.55 -33.54 27.93
N THR A 233 -7.28 -34.55 27.47
CA THR A 233 -7.02 -35.95 27.87
C THR A 233 -6.12 -36.71 26.89
N GLY A 234 -5.72 -36.08 25.78
CA GLY A 234 -5.02 -36.74 24.68
C GLY A 234 -5.93 -37.71 23.91
N THR A 235 -5.37 -38.39 22.91
CA THR A 235 -6.08 -39.40 22.11
C THR A 235 -5.17 -40.59 21.81
N SER A 236 -5.75 -41.79 21.83
CA SER A 236 -5.07 -43.02 21.39
C SER A 236 -5.59 -43.52 20.03
N ASN A 237 -6.46 -42.77 19.36
CA ASN A 237 -6.97 -43.13 18.05
C ASN A 237 -5.87 -42.86 17.00
N SER A 238 -5.44 -43.91 16.30
CA SER A 238 -4.35 -43.84 15.31
C SER A 238 -4.64 -42.88 14.16
N GLU A 239 -5.89 -42.81 13.67
CA GLU A 239 -6.24 -41.91 12.56
C GLU A 239 -6.16 -40.43 12.97
N ILE A 240 -6.55 -40.14 14.22
CA ILE A 240 -6.45 -38.79 14.77
C ILE A 240 -4.99 -38.42 15.05
N LEU A 241 -4.18 -39.38 15.54
CA LEU A 241 -2.75 -39.18 15.74
C LEU A 241 -2.01 -38.94 14.43
N ASP A 242 -2.37 -39.64 13.35
CA ASP A 242 -1.78 -39.43 12.02
C ASP A 242 -2.09 -38.02 11.50
N LEU A 243 -3.34 -37.55 11.60
CA LEU A 243 -3.70 -36.18 11.22
C LEU A 243 -3.01 -35.11 12.06
N LEU A 244 -2.92 -35.33 13.38
CA LEU A 244 -2.19 -34.43 14.27
C LEU A 244 -0.70 -34.40 13.93
N THR A 245 -0.13 -35.50 13.44
CA THR A 245 1.27 -35.56 12.95
C THR A 245 1.46 -34.72 11.70
N VAL A 246 0.58 -34.86 10.71
CA VAL A 246 0.66 -34.08 9.46
C VAL A 246 0.44 -32.59 9.72
N ALA A 247 -0.44 -32.24 10.65
CA ALA A 247 -0.67 -30.86 11.05
C ALA A 247 0.54 -30.26 11.80
N ASP A 248 1.24 -31.06 12.61
CA ASP A 248 2.48 -30.68 13.30
C ASP A 248 3.63 -30.40 12.32
N GLU A 249 3.79 -31.24 11.30
CA GLU A 249 4.76 -31.01 10.22
C GLU A 249 4.49 -29.69 9.48
N SER A 250 3.21 -29.41 9.20
CA SER A 250 2.81 -28.16 8.54
C SER A 250 3.01 -26.95 9.43
N PHE A 251 2.79 -27.11 10.74
CA PHE A 251 2.98 -26.05 11.73
C PHE A 251 4.46 -25.72 11.96
N HIS A 252 5.35 -26.70 11.87
CA HIS A 252 6.79 -26.48 12.06
C HIS A 252 7.42 -25.63 10.94
N HIS A 253 6.90 -25.74 9.72
CA HIS A 253 7.25 -24.81 8.64
C HIS A 253 6.80 -23.38 8.99
N LEU A 254 5.56 -23.24 9.45
CA LEU A 254 4.99 -21.97 9.91
C LEU A 254 5.80 -21.30 11.05
N GLU A 255 6.36 -22.08 11.98
CA GLU A 255 7.21 -21.56 13.06
C GLU A 255 8.48 -20.89 12.53
N THR A 256 9.06 -21.41 11.45
CA THR A 256 10.27 -20.86 10.85
C THR A 256 9.97 -19.53 10.17
N ASP A 257 8.86 -19.48 9.43
CA ASP A 257 8.45 -18.29 8.69
C ASP A 257 7.99 -17.17 9.64
N VAL A 258 7.22 -17.51 10.68
CA VAL A 258 6.78 -16.53 11.68
C VAL A 258 7.96 -15.97 12.48
N ALA A 259 9.02 -16.76 12.72
CA ALA A 259 10.23 -16.26 13.37
C ALA A 259 10.96 -15.21 12.52
N ALA A 260 10.88 -15.29 11.19
CA ALA A 260 11.43 -14.28 10.29
C ALA A 260 10.66 -12.95 10.38
N ILE A 261 9.33 -13.00 10.53
CA ILE A 261 8.48 -11.81 10.76
C ILE A 261 8.79 -11.16 12.11
N ILE A 262 8.92 -11.96 13.17
CA ILE A 262 9.18 -11.45 14.54
C ILE A 262 10.59 -10.84 14.63
N GLY A 263 11.56 -11.39 13.90
CA GLY A 263 12.94 -10.90 13.86
C GLY A 263 13.14 -9.55 13.15
N GLY A 264 12.18 -9.10 12.32
CA GLY A 264 12.24 -7.82 11.58
C GLY A 264 11.68 -6.60 12.33
N THR A 265 11.56 -6.64 13.66
CA THR A 265 10.83 -5.64 14.46
C THR A 265 11.67 -4.51 15.07
N ASP A 266 13.00 -4.50 14.89
CA ASP A 266 13.92 -3.50 15.49
C ASP A 266 14.13 -2.21 14.63
N ASP A 267 13.48 -2.09 13.47
CA ASP A 267 13.82 -1.14 12.39
C ASP A 267 13.35 0.31 12.58
N GLY A 268 12.50 0.61 13.57
CA GLY A 268 12.03 1.99 13.82
C GLY A 268 13.13 2.96 14.27
N SER A 269 14.25 2.45 14.78
CA SER A 269 15.40 3.27 15.22
C SER A 269 16.24 3.81 14.06
N ALA A 270 16.33 3.07 12.93
CA ALA A 270 17.13 3.45 11.78
C ALA A 270 16.51 4.61 10.96
N LEU A 271 15.18 4.72 10.93
CA LEU A 271 14.50 5.86 10.30
C LEU A 271 14.66 7.16 11.10
N ASP A 272 14.60 7.07 12.44
CA ASP A 272 14.80 8.21 13.33
C ASP A 272 16.25 8.74 13.19
N ASP A 273 17.23 7.86 13.03
CA ASP A 273 18.63 8.23 12.77
C ASP A 273 18.83 8.82 11.35
N LEU A 274 18.12 8.32 10.32
CA LEU A 274 18.18 8.86 8.95
C LEU A 274 17.66 10.31 8.85
N ASP A 275 16.58 10.62 9.57
CA ASP A 275 15.99 11.97 9.64
C ASP A 275 16.92 12.98 10.36
N HIS A 276 17.80 12.49 11.25
CA HIS A 276 18.80 13.30 11.95
C HIS A 276 20.08 13.55 11.13
N VAL A 277 20.49 12.62 10.25
CA VAL A 277 21.78 12.66 9.52
C VAL A 277 21.66 13.28 8.11
N ALA A 278 20.48 13.21 7.47
CA ALA A 278 20.25 13.80 6.15
C ALA A 278 20.58 15.31 6.03
N PRO A 279 20.32 16.16 7.06
CA PRO A 279 20.73 17.57 7.06
C PRO A 279 22.25 17.77 7.07
N GLU A 280 23.01 16.87 7.71
CA GLU A 280 24.48 16.95 7.82
C GLU A 280 25.15 16.59 6.49
N LEU A 281 24.66 15.55 5.80
CA LEU A 281 25.14 15.16 4.46
C LEU A 281 24.81 16.23 3.39
N PHE A 282 23.67 16.92 3.54
CA PHE A 282 23.33 18.10 2.72
C PHE A 282 24.27 19.28 2.99
N ALA A 283 24.66 19.51 4.25
CA ALA A 283 25.60 20.57 4.63
C ALA A 283 27.06 20.27 4.18
N ALA A 284 27.49 19.01 4.27
CA ALA A 284 28.80 18.57 3.79
C ALA A 284 28.93 18.72 2.26
N SER A 285 27.92 18.29 1.52
CA SER A 285 27.85 18.49 0.07
C SER A 285 27.63 19.97 -0.33
N ALA A 286 27.07 20.80 0.57
CA ALA A 286 27.06 22.26 0.47
C ALA A 286 28.47 22.86 0.51
N SER A 287 29.32 22.39 1.42
CA SER A 287 30.71 22.82 1.58
C SER A 287 31.57 22.60 0.32
N VAL A 288 31.36 21.50 -0.41
CA VAL A 288 32.08 21.18 -1.66
C VAL A 288 31.82 22.24 -2.75
N VAL A 289 30.55 22.56 -2.99
CA VAL A 289 30.19 23.62 -3.95
C VAL A 289 30.56 25.00 -3.42
N ASN A 290 30.42 25.25 -2.12
CA ASN A 290 30.79 26.53 -1.50
C ASN A 290 32.31 26.79 -1.58
N SER A 291 33.14 25.74 -1.52
CA SER A 291 34.59 25.82 -1.76
C SER A 291 34.93 26.05 -3.23
N MET A 292 34.16 25.47 -4.16
CA MET A 292 34.26 25.77 -5.60
C MET A 292 33.79 27.19 -5.94
N ASN A 293 32.80 27.72 -5.20
CA ASN A 293 32.14 28.98 -5.46
C ASN A 293 32.73 30.18 -4.69
N LYS A 294 33.60 29.94 -3.69
CA LYS A 294 34.31 30.96 -2.88
C LYS A 294 35.22 31.92 -3.70
N ASN A 295 35.19 31.80 -5.02
CA ASN A 295 35.98 32.57 -5.97
C ASN A 295 35.21 33.67 -6.75
N GLN A 296 34.06 34.20 -6.27
CA GLN A 296 33.73 35.67 -6.16
C GLN A 296 32.21 36.08 -6.23
N VAL A 297 31.64 36.48 -5.06
CA VAL A 297 30.46 37.41 -4.78
C VAL A 297 29.03 36.85 -4.96
N SER A 298 27.95 37.21 -4.20
CA SER A 298 27.68 37.59 -2.80
C SER A 298 26.25 37.11 -2.45
N ILE A 299 26.07 36.49 -1.28
CA ILE A 299 25.09 35.43 -0.98
C ILE A 299 23.80 35.88 -0.27
N VAL A 300 23.75 37.08 0.32
CA VAL A 300 22.74 37.38 1.38
C VAL A 300 21.31 37.62 0.87
N ASP A 301 21.12 38.29 -0.27
CA ASP A 301 19.77 38.54 -0.81
C ASP A 301 19.18 37.32 -1.54
N MET A 302 20.04 36.42 -2.07
CA MET A 302 19.62 35.15 -2.67
C MET A 302 19.23 34.11 -1.61
N ASP A 303 19.91 34.11 -0.46
CA ASP A 303 19.62 33.23 0.67
C ASP A 303 18.27 33.58 1.35
N ALA A 304 17.94 34.89 1.44
CA ALA A 304 16.66 35.35 1.97
C ALA A 304 15.46 34.96 1.08
N ALA A 305 15.61 35.00 -0.24
CA ALA A 305 14.60 34.56 -1.21
C ALA A 305 14.44 33.03 -1.24
N GLY A 306 15.56 32.28 -1.15
CA GLY A 306 15.55 30.82 -1.03
C GLY A 306 14.92 30.32 0.26
N GLY A 307 15.11 31.04 1.37
CA GLY A 307 14.48 30.73 2.66
C GLY A 307 12.96 30.83 2.66
N GLN A 308 12.35 31.64 1.78
CA GLN A 308 10.89 31.73 1.65
C GLN A 308 10.27 30.44 1.10
N ARG A 309 10.99 29.75 0.21
CA ARG A 309 10.59 28.45 -0.35
C ARG A 309 10.45 27.40 0.74
N MET A 310 11.46 27.27 1.60
CA MET A 310 11.44 26.30 2.71
C MET A 310 10.35 26.59 3.74
N ARG A 311 10.00 27.87 3.96
CA ARG A 311 8.93 28.27 4.88
C ARG A 311 7.55 27.95 4.32
N ALA A 312 7.32 28.15 3.03
CA ALA A 312 6.07 27.76 2.38
C ALA A 312 5.85 26.23 2.46
N TYR A 313 6.88 25.44 2.16
CA TYR A 313 6.83 23.98 2.34
C TYR A 313 6.60 23.56 3.79
N ARG A 314 7.29 24.18 4.75
CA ARG A 314 7.12 23.87 6.17
C ARG A 314 5.72 24.25 6.68
N THR A 315 5.12 25.32 6.15
CA THR A 315 3.76 25.73 6.51
C THR A 315 2.72 24.73 5.98
N ALA A 316 2.89 24.23 4.75
CA ALA A 316 2.04 23.19 4.17
C ALA A 316 2.16 21.85 4.93
N TYR A 317 3.38 21.47 5.31
CA TYR A 317 3.64 20.30 6.14
C TYR A 317 3.00 20.40 7.53
N LEU A 318 3.15 21.55 8.21
CA LEU A 318 2.52 21.80 9.51
C LEU A 318 0.98 21.82 9.41
N ALA A 319 0.42 22.30 8.31
CA ALA A 319 -1.02 22.26 8.06
C ALA A 319 -1.56 20.82 7.89
N ASN A 320 -0.79 19.94 7.25
CA ASN A 320 -1.12 18.51 7.16
C ASN A 320 -1.06 17.84 8.55
N ASN A 321 -0.02 18.13 9.33
CA ASN A 321 0.13 17.62 10.70
C ASN A 321 -0.94 18.16 11.67
N TYR A 322 -1.45 19.37 11.45
CA TYR A 322 -2.57 19.92 12.22
C TYR A 322 -3.87 19.11 12.06
N LEU A 323 -4.07 18.48 10.89
CA LEU A 323 -5.26 17.67 10.57
C LEU A 323 -5.18 16.23 11.05
N THR A 324 -3.96 15.68 11.14
CA THR A 324 -3.70 14.34 11.65
C THR A 324 -3.46 14.32 13.18
N ALA A 325 -3.26 15.49 13.80
CA ALA A 325 -3.09 15.63 15.24
C ALA A 325 -4.37 15.23 16.01
N THR A 326 -4.24 14.21 16.86
CA THR A 326 -5.37 13.60 17.60
C THR A 326 -5.80 14.42 18.83
N THR A 327 -4.91 15.24 19.42
CA THR A 327 -5.20 16.04 20.63
C THR A 327 -5.35 17.54 20.35
N GLU A 328 -6.18 18.22 21.16
CA GLU A 328 -6.43 19.67 21.03
C GLU A 328 -5.22 20.53 21.44
N ALA A 329 -4.38 20.02 22.34
CA ALA A 329 -3.16 20.71 22.79
C ALA A 329 -2.09 20.74 21.67
N ASP A 330 -1.90 19.63 20.97
CA ASP A 330 -0.95 19.52 19.86
C ASP A 330 -1.41 20.37 18.67
N ARG A 331 -2.71 20.34 18.35
CA ARG A 331 -3.30 21.24 17.35
C ARG A 331 -3.00 22.71 17.66
N LYS A 332 -3.22 23.15 18.90
CA LYS A 332 -2.97 24.53 19.29
C LYS A 332 -1.49 24.94 19.22
N ALA A 333 -0.57 24.02 19.54
CA ALA A 333 0.87 24.26 19.42
C ALA A 333 1.32 24.34 17.95
N ILE A 334 0.84 23.43 17.10
CA ILE A 334 1.12 23.41 15.66
C ILE A 334 0.58 24.68 14.99
N TRP A 335 -0.63 25.12 15.36
CA TRP A 335 -1.22 26.35 14.81
C TRP A 335 -0.42 27.61 15.17
N ALA A 336 0.10 27.71 16.39
CA ALA A 336 0.94 28.84 16.79
C ALA A 336 2.26 28.90 15.98
N GLU A 337 2.78 27.75 15.57
CA GLU A 337 3.96 27.67 14.69
C GLU A 337 3.60 28.08 13.25
N ILE A 338 2.43 27.69 12.74
CA ILE A 338 1.90 28.14 11.43
C ILE A 338 1.80 29.68 11.39
N GLU A 339 1.21 30.31 12.41
CA GLU A 339 1.10 31.77 12.51
C GLU A 339 2.47 32.48 12.52
N THR A 340 3.46 31.85 13.14
CA THR A 340 4.84 32.36 13.20
C THR A 340 5.50 32.34 11.81
N GLN A 341 5.31 31.28 11.04
CA GLN A 341 5.87 31.18 9.68
C GLN A 341 5.19 32.15 8.70
N ILE A 342 3.86 32.31 8.78
CA ILE A 342 3.11 33.29 7.96
C ILE A 342 3.61 34.71 8.23
N SER A 343 3.75 35.08 9.50
CA SER A 343 4.20 36.42 9.90
C SER A 343 5.64 36.71 9.42
N ALA A 344 6.50 35.70 9.41
CA ALA A 344 7.88 35.83 8.92
C ALA A 344 7.95 35.97 7.39
N PHE A 345 7.08 35.27 6.66
CA PHE A 345 6.98 35.36 5.20
C PHE A 345 6.57 36.78 4.76
N GLU A 346 5.50 37.32 5.34
CA GLU A 346 4.99 38.66 5.01
C GLU A 346 5.99 39.77 5.34
N ALA A 347 6.71 39.66 6.46
CA ALA A 347 7.70 40.64 6.87
C ALA A 347 8.91 40.69 5.91
N ILE A 348 9.32 39.55 5.34
CA ILE A 348 10.44 39.49 4.41
C ILE A 348 10.01 39.94 3.00
N GLN A 349 8.79 39.62 2.54
CA GLN A 349 8.25 40.15 1.29
C GLN A 349 8.15 41.69 1.30
N ALA A 350 7.63 42.26 2.40
CA ALA A 350 7.59 43.70 2.57
C ALA A 350 9.00 44.33 2.64
N GLY A 351 9.97 43.64 3.24
CA GLY A 351 11.37 44.07 3.29
C GLY A 351 12.08 43.99 1.94
N LEU A 352 11.73 43.03 1.09
CA LEU A 352 12.23 42.91 -0.29
C LEU A 352 11.65 44.01 -1.20
N GLU A 353 10.40 44.41 -1.00
CA GLU A 353 9.74 45.47 -1.78
C GLU A 353 10.19 46.88 -1.34
N PHE A 354 10.09 47.19 -0.04
CA PHE A 354 10.24 48.55 0.48
C PHE A 354 11.54 48.79 1.27
N GLY A 355 12.32 47.74 1.53
CA GLY A 355 13.51 47.78 2.39
C GLY A 355 13.20 47.56 3.87
N ASP A 356 14.06 46.83 4.57
CA ASP A 356 14.00 46.60 6.01
C ASP A 356 15.42 46.60 6.60
N GLU A 357 15.84 47.73 7.17
CA GLU A 357 17.15 47.90 7.82
C GLU A 357 17.35 46.92 8.99
N GLY A 358 16.28 46.48 9.66
CA GLY A 358 16.36 45.52 10.76
C GLY A 358 16.70 44.11 10.31
N ARG A 359 16.41 43.79 9.04
CA ARG A 359 16.70 42.49 8.40
C ARG A 359 17.79 42.60 7.32
N ASN A 360 18.42 43.77 7.20
CA ASN A 360 19.47 44.06 6.22
C ASN A 360 19.01 43.92 4.76
N LEU A 361 17.72 44.16 4.48
CA LEU A 361 17.12 44.09 3.15
C LEU A 361 17.03 45.50 2.56
N ALA A 362 17.62 45.71 1.38
CA ALA A 362 17.77 47.05 0.80
C ALA A 362 16.49 47.61 0.14
N GLY A 363 15.51 46.75 -0.19
CA GLY A 363 14.35 47.11 -0.98
C GLY A 363 14.67 47.29 -2.46
N THR A 364 13.65 47.30 -3.33
CA THR A 364 13.84 47.42 -4.79
C THR A 364 12.91 48.46 -5.40
N SER A 365 13.44 49.26 -6.32
CA SER A 365 12.66 50.26 -7.08
C SER A 365 12.41 49.85 -8.53
N ASN A 366 12.79 48.62 -8.91
CA ASN A 366 12.66 48.11 -10.27
C ASN A 366 11.19 47.70 -10.54
N PRO A 367 10.48 48.33 -11.48
CA PRO A 367 9.06 48.09 -11.73
C PRO A 367 8.74 46.63 -12.07
N ALA A 368 9.64 45.90 -12.74
CA ALA A 368 9.44 44.50 -13.10
C ALA A 368 9.56 43.56 -11.88
N ILE A 369 10.45 43.89 -10.94
CA ILE A 369 10.59 43.16 -9.67
C ILE A 369 9.41 43.50 -8.75
N ILE A 370 8.99 44.76 -8.70
CA ILE A 370 7.81 45.19 -7.95
C ILE A 370 6.55 44.51 -8.50
N GLU A 371 6.41 44.38 -9.82
CA GLU A 371 5.28 43.67 -10.45
C GLU A 371 5.30 42.17 -10.11
N ALA A 372 6.47 41.53 -10.11
CA ALA A 372 6.61 40.13 -9.72
C ALA A 372 6.38 39.89 -8.21
N ILE A 373 6.85 40.79 -7.34
CA ILE A 373 6.57 40.78 -5.90
C ILE A 373 5.07 41.03 -5.65
N THR A 374 4.45 41.97 -6.37
CA THR A 374 3.00 42.24 -6.27
C THR A 374 2.18 41.04 -6.72
N ALA A 375 2.60 40.35 -7.80
CA ALA A 375 1.96 39.12 -8.26
C ALA A 375 2.11 37.99 -7.23
N ALA A 376 3.29 37.82 -6.64
CA ALA A 376 3.54 36.84 -5.57
C ALA A 376 2.73 37.16 -4.30
N ASN A 377 2.61 38.44 -3.92
CA ASN A 377 1.81 38.89 -2.78
C ASN A 377 0.31 38.66 -2.99
N ASN A 378 -0.20 38.83 -4.22
CA ASN A 378 -1.59 38.55 -4.54
C ASN A 378 -1.90 37.05 -4.46
N THR A 379 -1.01 36.19 -4.98
CA THR A 379 -1.17 34.73 -4.88
C THR A 379 -0.96 34.23 -3.44
N TRP A 380 -0.09 34.87 -2.66
CA TRP A 380 0.05 34.60 -1.22
C TRP A 380 -1.21 34.96 -0.43
N ALA A 381 -1.92 36.04 -0.81
CA ALA A 381 -3.18 36.41 -0.18
C ALA A 381 -4.30 35.36 -0.43
N GLU A 382 -4.33 34.75 -1.63
CA GLU A 382 -5.23 33.64 -1.96
C GLU A 382 -4.87 32.38 -1.16
N TYR A 383 -3.58 32.04 -1.11
CA TYR A 383 -3.04 30.91 -0.34
C TYR A 383 -3.31 31.02 1.17
N LYS A 384 -3.15 32.21 1.74
CA LYS A 384 -3.44 32.48 3.16
C LYS A 384 -4.92 32.34 3.49
N ALA A 385 -5.81 32.77 2.59
CA ALA A 385 -7.26 32.63 2.79
C ALA A 385 -7.68 31.15 2.86
N GLN A 386 -7.00 30.26 2.15
CA GLN A 386 -7.22 28.81 2.22
C GLN A 386 -6.68 28.20 3.52
N ILE A 387 -5.50 28.65 3.99
CA ILE A 387 -4.94 28.22 5.29
C ILE A 387 -5.85 28.67 6.46
N ASP A 388 -6.38 29.89 6.42
CA ASP A 388 -7.32 30.38 7.44
C ASP A 388 -8.60 29.52 7.51
N LEU A 389 -9.02 28.88 6.40
CA LEU A 389 -10.14 27.94 6.38
C LEU A 389 -9.84 26.65 7.16
N VAL A 390 -8.59 26.17 7.14
CA VAL A 390 -8.14 24.97 7.89
C VAL A 390 -8.29 25.15 9.41
N SER A 391 -8.26 26.39 9.91
CA SER A 391 -8.48 26.70 11.34
C SER A 391 -9.90 26.38 11.84
N THR A 392 -10.88 26.20 10.94
CA THR A 392 -12.32 26.09 11.28
C THR A 392 -12.83 24.66 11.47
N PHE A 393 -12.05 23.65 11.06
CA PHE A 393 -12.29 22.21 11.27
C PHE A 393 -13.69 21.68 10.86
N ASP A 394 -14.13 21.96 9.63
CA ASP A 394 -15.26 21.27 8.97
C ASP A 394 -14.76 20.50 7.74
N THR A 395 -15.52 19.52 7.23
CA THR A 395 -15.29 18.69 6.03
C THR A 395 -14.74 19.42 4.80
N SER A 396 -14.99 20.72 4.66
CA SER A 396 -14.39 21.59 3.63
C SER A 396 -12.88 21.84 3.81
N ALA A 397 -12.31 21.56 4.98
CA ALA A 397 -10.88 21.68 5.28
C ALA A 397 -10.03 20.62 4.58
N LYS A 398 -10.59 19.42 4.30
CA LYS A 398 -9.86 18.34 3.62
C LYS A 398 -9.63 18.66 2.13
N ASP A 399 -10.63 19.26 1.49
CA ASP A 399 -10.54 19.72 0.10
C ASP A 399 -9.65 20.97 -0.03
N ALA A 400 -9.68 21.88 0.97
CA ALA A 400 -8.79 23.04 1.01
C ALA A 400 -7.30 22.63 1.10
N VAL A 401 -6.97 21.51 1.75
CA VAL A 401 -5.59 21.03 1.90
C VAL A 401 -5.06 20.40 0.61
N LEU A 402 -5.90 19.68 -0.12
CA LEU A 402 -5.56 19.19 -1.46
C LEU A 402 -5.32 20.37 -2.42
N GLN A 403 -6.09 21.45 -2.29
CA GLN A 403 -5.93 22.66 -3.10
C GLN A 403 -4.71 23.51 -2.69
N VAL A 404 -4.39 23.58 -1.40
CA VAL A 404 -3.13 24.16 -0.86
C VAL A 404 -1.90 23.45 -1.44
N GLY A 405 -1.96 22.13 -1.63
CA GLY A 405 -0.91 21.36 -2.29
C GLY A 405 -0.71 21.73 -3.78
N GLU A 406 -1.81 21.98 -4.50
CA GLU A 406 -1.77 22.39 -5.92
C GLU A 406 -1.32 23.85 -6.11
N GLU A 407 -1.72 24.78 -5.24
CA GLU A 407 -1.40 26.22 -5.36
C GLU A 407 0.07 26.56 -5.02
N VAL A 408 0.76 25.75 -4.22
CA VAL A 408 2.20 25.91 -3.92
C VAL A 408 3.05 25.86 -5.19
N SER A 409 2.67 25.02 -6.15
CA SER A 409 3.35 24.88 -7.46
C SER A 409 3.23 26.15 -8.31
N VAL A 410 2.08 26.83 -8.25
CA VAL A 410 1.83 28.08 -9.01
C VAL A 410 2.50 29.28 -8.35
N LEU A 411 2.52 29.32 -7.02
CA LEU A 411 3.23 30.34 -6.24
C LEU A 411 4.76 30.23 -6.45
N PHE A 412 5.26 29.01 -6.62
CA PHE A 412 6.64 28.68 -6.96
C PHE A 412 7.08 29.21 -8.34
N ASP A 413 6.30 28.99 -9.39
CA ASP A 413 6.62 29.48 -10.74
C ASP A 413 6.62 31.02 -10.83
N LYS A 414 5.73 31.69 -10.08
CA LYS A 414 5.65 33.17 -10.06
C LYS A 414 6.73 33.83 -9.20
N ALA A 415 7.10 33.24 -8.06
CA ALA A 415 8.21 33.72 -7.25
C ALA A 415 9.57 33.57 -7.99
N ASN A 416 9.72 32.53 -8.83
CA ASN A 416 10.91 32.34 -9.68
C ASN A 416 11.07 33.43 -10.75
N ALA A 417 9.97 34.02 -11.24
CA ALA A 417 10.03 35.11 -12.22
C ALA A 417 10.63 36.42 -11.64
N ALA A 418 10.49 36.67 -10.33
CA ALA A 418 11.08 37.85 -9.67
C ALA A 418 12.62 37.78 -9.58
N THR A 419 13.17 36.56 -9.56
CA THR A 419 14.62 36.31 -9.39
C THR A 419 15.36 36.36 -10.74
N ALA A 420 14.68 36.02 -11.83
CA ALA A 420 15.27 36.06 -13.18
C ALA A 420 15.46 37.49 -13.73
N LEU A 421 14.78 38.51 -13.16
CA LEU A 421 14.79 39.89 -13.66
C LEU A 421 15.77 40.84 -12.95
N VAL A 422 16.63 40.33 -12.07
CA VAL A 422 17.72 41.11 -11.42
C VAL A 422 19.04 41.02 -12.18
N ALA A 423 19.15 40.16 -13.21
CA ALA A 423 20.42 39.86 -13.88
C ALA A 423 20.65 40.59 -15.23
N GLU A 424 19.83 41.57 -15.60
CA GLU A 424 20.02 42.36 -16.83
C GLU A 424 19.30 43.71 -16.61
N ASP A 425 19.86 44.92 -16.63
CA ASP A 425 21.08 45.53 -17.19
C ASP A 425 21.21 46.95 -16.55
N SER A 426 22.42 47.49 -16.37
CA SER A 426 22.61 48.96 -16.24
C SER A 426 23.97 49.48 -16.77
N GLN A 427 24.09 49.49 -18.10
CA GLN A 427 24.36 50.62 -19.04
C GLN A 427 25.15 51.90 -18.69
N GLY A 428 25.78 52.44 -19.76
CA GLY A 428 25.74 53.87 -20.17
C GLY A 428 27.03 54.39 -20.85
N VAL A 429 27.08 55.25 -21.89
CA VAL A 429 26.16 56.30 -22.40
C VAL A 429 26.57 56.82 -23.82
N VAL A 430 25.62 56.78 -24.78
CA VAL A 430 25.00 57.82 -25.68
C VAL A 430 25.78 58.93 -26.47
N ALA A 431 25.35 59.10 -27.75
CA ALA A 431 25.01 60.36 -28.52
C ALA A 431 26.04 60.92 -29.56
N SER A 432 25.75 61.39 -30.80
CA SER A 432 24.60 62.13 -31.37
C SER A 432 24.62 62.30 -32.92
N LEU A 433 23.45 62.09 -33.57
CA LEU A 433 22.68 62.98 -34.47
C LEU A 433 23.09 63.36 -35.95
N LYS A 434 22.18 62.93 -36.87
CA LYS A 434 21.31 63.73 -37.79
C LYS A 434 21.67 63.96 -39.29
N GLN A 435 20.71 63.48 -40.12
CA GLN A 435 19.86 64.22 -41.09
C GLN A 435 20.18 64.29 -42.60
N LEU A 436 19.12 63.89 -43.33
CA LEU A 436 18.55 64.44 -44.58
C LEU A 436 19.29 64.22 -45.91
N GLU A 437 18.72 63.31 -46.70
CA GLU A 437 18.76 63.34 -48.15
C GLU A 437 17.47 63.98 -48.71
N LEU A 438 17.58 64.54 -49.92
CA LEU A 438 16.51 64.97 -50.85
C LEU A 438 15.73 66.27 -50.56
N ILE A 439 16.23 67.40 -51.09
CA ILE A 439 15.51 68.27 -52.05
C ILE A 439 16.58 68.97 -52.92
N LEU A 440 16.81 68.52 -54.16
CA LEU A 440 17.14 69.34 -55.35
C LEU A 440 17.46 68.45 -56.57
N LEU A 441 16.52 67.54 -56.86
CA LEU A 441 16.23 67.21 -58.25
C LEU A 441 15.67 68.47 -58.93
N ALA A 442 16.09 68.67 -60.18
CA ALA A 442 15.59 69.66 -61.13
C ALA A 442 16.11 71.10 -60.96
N ILE A 443 17.08 71.46 -61.79
CA ILE A 443 16.88 72.42 -62.89
C ILE A 443 18.04 72.22 -63.88
N GLY A 444 17.72 72.05 -65.17
CA GLY A 444 18.63 72.51 -66.22
C GLY A 444 19.26 71.48 -67.13
N ALA A 445 18.63 70.31 -67.31
CA ALA A 445 18.67 69.74 -68.65
C ALA A 445 18.00 70.74 -69.62
N VAL A 446 18.58 70.88 -70.80
CA VAL A 446 18.02 71.55 -71.97
C VAL A 446 18.14 73.07 -71.96
N VAL A 447 19.29 73.57 -72.41
CA VAL A 447 19.30 74.46 -73.57
C VAL A 447 20.48 74.09 -74.45
N LEU A 448 20.13 73.35 -75.51
CA LEU A 448 20.56 73.61 -76.88
C LEU A 448 22.08 73.72 -77.08
N GLY A 449 22.75 72.71 -77.62
CA GLY A 449 22.28 72.02 -78.81
C GLY A 449 22.31 72.98 -80.00
N LEU A 450 22.89 72.45 -81.07
CA LEU A 450 22.81 73.02 -82.40
C LEU A 450 23.59 74.33 -82.50
N ILE A 451 24.77 74.24 -83.10
CA ILE A 451 24.86 74.56 -84.53
C ILE A 451 26.29 74.26 -84.93
N VAL A 452 26.48 73.14 -85.61
CA VAL A 452 26.34 73.07 -87.08
C VAL A 452 27.71 73.38 -87.67
N VAL A 453 28.40 72.32 -88.11
CA VAL A 453 28.23 71.87 -89.49
C VAL A 453 28.84 72.92 -90.40
N PHE A 454 30.07 72.70 -90.81
CA PHE A 454 30.42 72.67 -92.22
C PHE A 454 31.90 72.32 -92.29
N ILE A 455 32.23 71.06 -92.58
CA ILE A 455 32.53 70.67 -93.96
C ILE A 455 33.61 71.59 -94.55
N ARG A 456 34.77 71.02 -94.78
CA ARG A 456 35.32 70.90 -96.14
C ARG A 456 36.63 70.12 -96.06
N LYS A 457 36.57 68.80 -96.25
CA LYS A 457 36.87 68.17 -97.54
C LYS A 457 38.34 68.40 -97.97
N THR A 458 39.23 67.38 -97.89
CA THR A 458 39.48 66.40 -98.99
C THR A 458 40.49 67.03 -99.99
N ILE A 459 41.61 66.46 -100.48
CA ILE A 459 42.14 65.08 -100.62
C ILE A 459 43.49 65.14 -101.42
N VAL A 460 44.32 64.07 -101.39
CA VAL A 460 45.32 63.59 -102.41
C VAL A 460 46.68 64.33 -102.59
N ALA A 461 47.85 63.71 -102.82
CA ALA A 461 48.40 62.34 -102.72
C ALA A 461 49.90 62.34 -103.13
N LYS A 462 50.59 61.20 -102.87
CA LYS A 462 51.84 60.65 -103.50
C LYS A 462 53.20 61.19 -102.98
N LEU A 463 54.28 60.42 -102.77
CA LEU A 463 54.63 58.97 -102.88
C LEU A 463 56.12 58.80 -102.44
N ARG A 464 56.48 57.65 -101.83
CA ARG A 464 57.80 56.92 -101.83
C ARG A 464 59.03 57.63 -101.20
N GLU A 465 59.88 57.08 -100.33
CA GLU A 465 60.39 55.73 -99.94
C GLU A 465 60.66 55.76 -98.38
N VAL A 466 60.40 54.74 -97.54
CA VAL A 466 61.05 53.40 -97.38
C VAL A 466 62.48 53.59 -96.81
N THR A 467 63.01 52.94 -95.77
CA THR A 467 62.75 51.73 -94.96
C THR A 467 63.83 51.70 -93.86
N ALA A 468 63.50 51.12 -92.69
CA ALA A 468 64.39 50.35 -91.77
C ALA A 468 64.07 50.69 -90.31
N VAL A 469 63.24 49.87 -89.65
CA VAL A 469 63.26 49.45 -88.21
C VAL A 469 62.00 48.58 -88.02
N ALA A 470 62.04 47.35 -88.53
CA ALA A 470 60.95 46.36 -88.39
C ALA A 470 61.45 44.99 -87.90
N ASN A 471 62.63 44.93 -87.26
CA ASN A 471 63.30 43.67 -86.92
C ASN A 471 63.45 43.34 -85.42
N ILE A 472 62.92 44.12 -84.47
CA ILE A 472 63.05 43.83 -83.03
C ILE A 472 61.79 43.16 -82.43
N VAL A 473 60.59 43.42 -82.98
CA VAL A 473 59.33 42.85 -82.46
C VAL A 473 59.12 41.38 -82.90
N SER A 474 59.79 40.92 -83.95
CA SER A 474 59.57 39.58 -84.52
C SER A 474 60.44 38.45 -83.93
N SER A 475 61.56 38.74 -83.24
CA SER A 475 62.53 37.70 -82.85
C SER A 475 62.58 37.34 -81.36
N GLU A 476 62.06 38.18 -80.45
CA GLU A 476 62.19 37.94 -79.00
C GLU A 476 60.87 37.98 -78.22
N ALA A 477 60.03 39.02 -78.37
CA ALA A 477 58.84 39.19 -77.53
C ALA A 477 57.70 38.18 -77.82
N LEU A 478 57.36 37.94 -79.09
CA LEU A 478 56.26 37.02 -79.46
C LEU A 478 56.58 35.53 -79.19
N PRO A 479 57.81 35.03 -79.42
CA PRO A 479 58.16 33.65 -79.08
C PRO A 479 58.11 33.35 -77.57
N THR A 480 58.54 34.27 -76.70
CA THR A 480 58.48 34.06 -75.24
C THR A 480 57.05 34.04 -74.72
N MET A 481 56.17 34.91 -75.23
CA MET A 481 54.74 34.85 -74.89
C MET A 481 54.09 33.52 -75.33
N THR A 482 54.51 32.99 -76.48
CA THR A 482 54.05 31.69 -76.99
C THR A 482 54.47 30.55 -76.06
N ASP A 483 55.70 30.54 -75.54
CA ASP A 483 56.14 29.51 -74.59
C ASP A 483 55.49 29.65 -73.20
N ARG A 484 55.19 30.87 -72.75
CA ARG A 484 54.42 31.10 -71.51
C ARG A 484 52.97 30.65 -71.63
N LEU A 485 52.33 30.87 -72.78
CA LEU A 485 51.00 30.33 -73.08
C LEU A 485 51.01 28.79 -73.19
N LYS A 486 52.09 28.17 -73.68
CA LYS A 486 52.26 26.70 -73.64
C LYS A 486 52.40 26.19 -72.21
N SER A 487 53.03 26.95 -71.31
CA SER A 487 53.18 26.57 -69.90
C SER A 487 51.81 26.57 -69.20
N VAL A 488 50.99 27.60 -69.44
CA VAL A 488 49.59 27.66 -68.98
C VAL A 488 48.76 26.52 -69.58
N ALA A 489 48.93 26.21 -70.86
CA ALA A 489 48.25 25.09 -71.52
C ALA A 489 48.70 23.71 -71.00
N ALA A 490 49.90 23.63 -70.42
CA ALA A 490 50.42 22.44 -69.74
C ALA A 490 50.05 22.39 -68.25
N GLY A 491 49.26 23.35 -67.75
CA GLY A 491 48.80 23.40 -66.35
C GLY A 491 49.71 24.20 -65.40
N ASP A 492 50.82 24.75 -65.86
CA ASP A 492 51.73 25.54 -65.02
C ASP A 492 51.36 27.02 -65.02
N LEU A 493 50.69 27.45 -63.95
CA LEU A 493 50.23 28.82 -63.72
C LEU A 493 51.24 29.66 -62.91
N THR A 494 52.46 29.18 -62.70
CA THR A 494 53.46 29.89 -61.86
C THR A 494 54.33 30.89 -62.64
N ASN A 495 54.25 30.87 -63.97
CA ASN A 495 55.19 31.56 -64.85
C ASN A 495 54.70 32.94 -65.31
N GLN A 496 55.29 34.01 -64.76
CA GLN A 496 55.00 35.38 -65.21
C GLN A 496 55.71 35.74 -66.54
N TYR A 497 55.08 36.60 -67.33
CA TYR A 497 55.60 37.15 -68.58
C TYR A 497 55.90 38.64 -68.41
N ASN A 498 57.11 39.07 -68.79
CA ASN A 498 57.55 40.46 -68.69
C ASN A 498 58.29 40.88 -69.97
N VAL A 499 57.98 42.05 -70.52
CA VAL A 499 58.53 42.53 -71.81
C VAL A 499 59.57 43.62 -71.54
N SER A 500 60.82 43.38 -71.90
CA SER A 500 61.92 44.35 -71.74
C SER A 500 62.40 44.89 -73.08
N VAL A 501 61.72 45.91 -73.63
CA VAL A 501 62.14 46.61 -74.86
C VAL A 501 62.22 48.12 -74.60
N GLU A 502 63.36 48.75 -74.91
CA GLU A 502 63.55 50.20 -74.68
C GLU A 502 62.79 51.06 -75.70
N PRO A 503 62.13 52.17 -75.27
CA PRO A 503 61.43 53.08 -76.16
C PRO A 503 62.37 53.83 -77.11
N VAL A 504 61.92 54.06 -78.35
CA VAL A 504 62.65 54.82 -79.37
C VAL A 504 62.55 56.33 -79.07
N LYS A 505 63.69 57.05 -79.08
CA LYS A 505 63.74 58.50 -78.86
C LYS A 505 63.20 59.28 -80.06
N VAL A 506 62.20 60.13 -79.85
CA VAL A 506 61.52 60.93 -80.88
C VAL A 506 61.94 62.40 -80.78
N SER A 507 62.46 62.99 -81.87
CA SER A 507 62.95 64.40 -81.89
C SER A 507 62.43 65.24 -83.07
N SER A 508 61.47 64.72 -83.85
CA SER A 508 60.81 65.42 -84.97
C SER A 508 59.28 65.36 -84.80
N SER A 509 58.56 66.36 -85.29
CA SER A 509 57.07 66.45 -85.26
C SER A 509 56.41 66.07 -86.59
N ASP A 510 57.19 65.47 -87.49
CA ASP A 510 56.76 64.98 -88.80
C ASP A 510 56.25 63.52 -88.73
N GLU A 511 55.91 62.95 -89.88
CA GLU A 511 55.40 61.58 -90.01
C GLU A 511 56.40 60.50 -89.53
N VAL A 512 57.71 60.79 -89.48
CA VAL A 512 58.75 59.89 -88.91
C VAL A 512 58.72 59.95 -87.38
N GLY A 513 58.50 61.14 -86.82
CA GLY A 513 58.19 61.30 -85.40
C GLY A 513 56.91 60.57 -84.98
N GLN A 514 55.87 60.60 -85.83
CA GLN A 514 54.63 59.86 -85.59
C GLN A 514 54.80 58.34 -85.68
N ILE A 515 55.73 57.82 -86.51
CA ILE A 515 56.09 56.39 -86.53
C ILE A 515 56.88 55.98 -85.27
N GLY A 516 57.80 56.83 -84.78
CA GLY A 516 58.47 56.60 -83.49
C GLY A 516 57.49 56.58 -82.31
N VAL A 517 56.47 57.46 -82.35
CA VAL A 517 55.34 57.44 -81.40
C VAL A 517 54.50 56.17 -81.57
N ALA A 518 54.17 55.76 -82.80
CA ALA A 518 53.40 54.53 -83.07
C ALA A 518 54.15 53.25 -82.65
N PHE A 519 55.49 53.24 -82.72
CA PHE A 519 56.29 52.10 -82.28
C PHE A 519 56.40 52.04 -80.74
N ASN A 520 56.54 53.17 -80.08
CA ASN A 520 56.41 53.24 -78.62
C ASN A 520 54.98 52.87 -78.15
N ASP A 521 53.94 53.15 -78.96
CA ASP A 521 52.57 52.67 -78.73
C ASP A 521 52.47 51.13 -78.83
N ILE A 522 53.21 50.50 -79.76
CA ILE A 522 53.29 49.03 -79.87
C ILE A 522 54.02 48.41 -78.66
N ILE A 523 55.11 49.02 -78.18
CA ILE A 523 55.79 48.57 -76.95
C ILE A 523 54.86 48.72 -75.74
N GLY A 524 54.13 49.84 -75.64
CA GLY A 524 53.08 50.05 -74.63
C GLY A 524 52.03 48.95 -74.67
N ARG A 525 51.47 48.66 -75.85
CA ARG A 525 50.47 47.59 -76.06
C ARG A 525 51.00 46.19 -75.73
N LEU A 526 52.30 45.93 -75.88
CA LEU A 526 52.91 44.65 -75.50
C LEU A 526 53.07 44.51 -73.99
N ASN A 527 53.42 45.60 -73.28
CA ASN A 527 53.39 45.62 -71.82
C ASN A 527 51.97 45.46 -71.29
N ASP A 528 50.99 46.18 -71.87
CA ASP A 528 49.57 46.02 -71.52
C ASP A 528 49.10 44.56 -71.73
N SER A 529 49.62 43.88 -72.76
CA SER A 529 49.33 42.46 -73.03
C SER A 529 50.02 41.52 -72.03
N ALA A 530 51.20 41.88 -71.53
CA ALA A 530 51.90 41.12 -70.50
C ALA A 530 51.22 41.25 -69.13
N ASP A 531 50.80 42.47 -68.78
CA ASP A 531 50.02 42.73 -67.56
C ASP A 531 48.66 42.01 -67.62
N SER A 532 48.01 42.02 -68.79
CA SER A 532 46.76 41.26 -69.02
C SER A 532 46.96 39.76 -68.91
N TYR A 533 48.08 39.22 -69.40
CA TYR A 533 48.43 37.80 -69.27
C TYR A 533 48.68 37.41 -67.81
N ASN A 534 49.49 38.18 -67.07
CA ASN A 534 49.74 37.92 -65.65
C ASN A 534 48.44 38.00 -64.83
N SER A 535 47.58 39.00 -65.12
CA SER A 535 46.26 39.11 -64.50
C SER A 535 45.35 37.91 -64.82
N MET A 536 45.41 37.38 -66.04
CA MET A 536 44.66 36.17 -66.43
C MET A 536 45.15 34.94 -65.65
N VAL A 537 46.46 34.75 -65.56
CA VAL A 537 47.08 33.63 -64.83
C VAL A 537 46.77 33.71 -63.34
N ASP A 538 46.85 34.89 -62.72
CA ASP A 538 46.48 35.10 -61.32
C ASP A 538 44.99 34.80 -61.08
N ASN A 539 44.09 35.32 -61.93
CA ASN A 539 42.66 35.03 -61.83
C ASN A 539 42.34 33.55 -62.02
N MET A 540 43.04 32.86 -62.95
CA MET A 540 42.90 31.42 -63.14
C MET A 540 43.43 30.63 -61.94
N SER A 541 44.55 31.06 -61.33
CA SER A 541 45.08 30.47 -60.11
C SER A 541 44.08 30.57 -58.96
N VAL A 542 43.49 31.76 -58.74
CA VAL A 542 42.47 32.00 -57.72
C VAL A 542 41.21 31.15 -57.97
N LEU A 543 40.77 31.02 -59.23
CA LEU A 543 39.61 30.18 -59.57
C LEU A 543 39.88 28.69 -59.31
N ILE A 544 41.06 28.19 -59.66
CA ILE A 544 41.44 26.79 -59.42
C ILE A 544 41.52 26.50 -57.92
N ASP A 545 42.13 27.40 -57.14
CA ASP A 545 42.20 27.25 -55.69
C ASP A 545 40.80 27.35 -55.04
N GLY A 546 39.93 28.24 -55.53
CA GLY A 546 38.54 28.33 -55.09
C GLY A 546 37.70 27.09 -55.45
N VAL A 547 37.95 26.44 -56.58
CA VAL A 547 37.31 25.16 -56.94
C VAL A 547 37.78 24.03 -56.02
N ARG A 548 39.07 24.00 -55.64
CA ARG A 548 39.58 23.03 -54.65
C ARG A 548 38.93 23.21 -53.28
N GLU A 549 38.86 24.45 -52.80
CA GLU A 549 38.22 24.78 -51.52
C GLU A 549 36.72 24.45 -51.51
N THR A 550 36.01 24.73 -52.61
CA THR A 550 34.61 24.36 -52.77
C THR A 550 34.42 22.84 -52.81
N ALA A 551 35.28 22.11 -53.51
CA ALA A 551 35.25 20.65 -53.55
C ALA A 551 35.49 20.04 -52.17
N ASP A 552 36.45 20.56 -51.40
CA ASP A 552 36.70 20.13 -50.02
C ASP A 552 35.48 20.40 -49.12
N SER A 553 34.86 21.58 -49.24
CA SER A 553 33.64 21.93 -48.49
C SER A 553 32.44 21.04 -48.85
N VAL A 554 32.27 20.68 -50.13
CA VAL A 554 31.20 19.76 -50.57
C VAL A 554 31.45 18.34 -50.07
N ASN A 555 32.71 17.89 -50.04
CA ASN A 555 33.07 16.59 -49.50
C ASN A 555 32.82 16.48 -47.98
N GLU A 556 33.14 17.55 -47.24
CA GLU A 556 32.88 17.64 -45.80
C GLU A 556 31.37 17.65 -45.51
N ALA A 557 30.60 18.50 -46.20
CA ALA A 557 29.14 18.54 -46.07
C ALA A 557 28.45 17.23 -46.49
N ALA A 558 28.98 16.54 -47.51
CA ALA A 558 28.48 15.22 -47.91
C ALA A 558 28.77 14.15 -46.85
N THR A 559 29.91 14.25 -46.16
CA THR A 559 30.25 13.34 -45.05
C THR A 559 29.32 13.58 -43.86
N GLU A 560 29.15 14.85 -43.45
CA GLU A 560 28.19 15.21 -42.39
C GLU A 560 26.75 14.76 -42.72
N MET A 561 26.34 14.86 -43.99
CA MET A 561 25.01 14.42 -44.44
C MET A 561 24.84 12.90 -44.39
N SER A 562 25.91 12.14 -44.69
CA SER A 562 25.91 10.69 -44.56
C SER A 562 25.78 10.26 -43.09
N ASP A 563 26.56 10.88 -42.20
CA ASP A 563 26.56 10.57 -40.77
C ASP A 563 25.19 10.91 -40.13
N ALA A 564 24.60 12.04 -40.52
CA ALA A 564 23.27 12.44 -40.07
C ALA A 564 22.17 11.49 -40.59
N ALA A 565 22.30 10.98 -41.81
CA ALA A 565 21.36 10.01 -42.37
C ALA A 565 21.47 8.64 -41.69
N GLU A 566 22.68 8.19 -41.38
CA GLU A 566 22.91 6.96 -40.61
C GLU A 566 22.27 7.04 -39.21
N GLN A 567 22.49 8.14 -38.49
CA GLN A 567 21.83 8.39 -37.20
C GLN A 567 20.31 8.46 -37.32
N ALA A 568 19.78 9.07 -38.39
CA ALA A 568 18.35 9.10 -38.65
C ALA A 568 17.79 7.69 -38.96
N GLY A 569 18.57 6.84 -39.63
CA GLY A 569 18.22 5.43 -39.87
C GLY A 569 18.12 4.63 -38.58
N GLU A 570 19.10 4.76 -37.69
CA GLU A 570 19.07 4.11 -36.37
C GLU A 570 17.88 4.56 -35.53
N ALA A 571 17.59 5.87 -35.51
CA ALA A 571 16.43 6.41 -34.81
C ALA A 571 15.11 5.88 -35.39
N THR A 572 15.01 5.79 -36.72
CA THR A 572 13.85 5.25 -37.45
C THR A 572 13.63 3.77 -37.10
N GLN A 573 14.70 2.98 -37.03
CA GLN A 573 14.64 1.58 -36.59
C GLN A 573 14.14 1.45 -35.13
N GLY A 574 14.60 2.34 -34.25
CA GLY A 574 14.13 2.43 -32.87
C GLY A 574 12.63 2.76 -32.76
N ILE A 575 12.15 3.68 -33.59
CA ILE A 575 10.73 4.05 -33.67
C ILE A 575 9.88 2.87 -34.18
N ALA A 576 10.34 2.14 -35.19
CA ALA A 576 9.64 0.94 -35.70
C ALA A 576 9.48 -0.11 -34.60
N SER A 577 10.57 -0.42 -33.88
CA SER A 577 10.55 -1.39 -32.78
C SER A 577 9.59 -0.97 -31.67
N THR A 578 9.63 0.31 -31.28
CA THR A 578 8.74 0.87 -30.26
C THR A 578 7.27 0.82 -30.71
N SER A 579 6.98 1.17 -31.97
CA SER A 579 5.62 1.13 -32.51
C SER A 579 5.06 -0.30 -32.51
N GLN A 580 5.89 -1.29 -32.83
CA GLN A 580 5.49 -2.69 -32.80
C GLN A 580 5.26 -3.21 -31.36
N GLN A 581 6.07 -2.75 -30.40
CA GLN A 581 5.82 -3.02 -28.98
C GLN A 581 4.51 -2.40 -28.50
N VAL A 582 4.22 -1.14 -28.89
CA VAL A 582 2.94 -0.48 -28.55
C VAL A 582 1.75 -1.23 -29.14
N ALA A 583 1.83 -1.67 -30.40
CA ALA A 583 0.77 -2.46 -31.02
C ALA A 583 0.54 -3.80 -30.30
N SER A 584 1.62 -4.50 -29.91
CA SER A 584 1.52 -5.74 -29.14
C SER A 584 0.90 -5.50 -27.75
N GLY A 585 1.35 -4.45 -27.06
CA GLY A 585 0.81 -4.05 -25.76
C GLY A 585 -0.67 -3.69 -25.83
N ALA A 586 -1.09 -2.97 -26.88
CA ALA A 586 -2.50 -2.67 -27.12
C ALA A 586 -3.34 -3.94 -27.34
N GLN A 587 -2.82 -4.93 -28.06
CA GLN A 587 -3.51 -6.21 -28.29
C GLN A 587 -3.65 -7.03 -27.00
N GLU A 588 -2.60 -7.07 -26.18
CA GLU A 588 -2.63 -7.71 -24.85
C GLU A 588 -3.64 -7.00 -23.94
N GLN A 589 -3.61 -5.67 -23.92
CA GLN A 589 -4.54 -4.85 -23.15
C GLN A 589 -6.00 -5.10 -23.57
N ALA A 590 -6.29 -5.19 -24.87
CA ALA A 590 -7.64 -5.50 -25.37
C ALA A 590 -8.14 -6.86 -24.85
N THR A 591 -7.25 -7.86 -24.77
CA THR A 591 -7.58 -9.18 -24.23
C THR A 591 -7.85 -9.09 -22.72
N GLY A 592 -7.03 -8.35 -21.97
CA GLY A 592 -7.21 -8.12 -20.54
C GLY A 592 -8.53 -7.39 -20.20
N ILE A 593 -8.94 -6.44 -21.04
CA ILE A 593 -10.23 -5.75 -20.90
C ILE A 593 -11.40 -6.74 -21.05
N GLN A 594 -11.33 -7.65 -22.03
CA GLN A 594 -12.39 -8.64 -22.23
C GLN A 594 -12.56 -9.56 -21.00
N SER A 595 -11.45 -10.03 -20.42
CA SER A 595 -11.47 -10.80 -19.18
C SER A 595 -12.01 -9.98 -17.99
N SER A 596 -11.65 -8.70 -17.91
CA SER A 596 -12.15 -7.80 -16.85
C SER A 596 -13.68 -7.62 -16.94
N VAL A 597 -14.22 -7.48 -18.15
CA VAL A 597 -15.67 -7.40 -18.37
C VAL A 597 -16.40 -8.69 -17.97
N GLU A 598 -15.81 -9.86 -18.24
CA GLU A 598 -16.35 -11.14 -17.80
C GLU A 598 -16.41 -11.25 -16.27
N LEU A 599 -15.33 -10.87 -15.57
CA LEU A 599 -15.27 -10.83 -14.11
C LEU A 599 -16.30 -9.86 -13.51
N ILE A 600 -16.52 -8.70 -14.13
CA ILE A 600 -17.56 -7.73 -13.71
C ILE A 600 -18.96 -8.35 -13.82
N ASN A 601 -19.24 -9.13 -14.88
CA ASN A 601 -20.53 -9.81 -15.02
C ASN A 601 -20.72 -10.90 -13.96
N GLU A 602 -19.66 -11.65 -13.65
CA GLU A 602 -19.70 -12.64 -12.57
C GLU A 602 -19.90 -11.99 -11.20
N LEU A 603 -19.22 -10.86 -10.94
CA LEU A 603 -19.40 -10.05 -9.75
C LEU A 603 -20.86 -9.62 -9.59
N ASN A 604 -21.48 -9.09 -10.64
CA ASN A 604 -22.89 -8.66 -10.62
C ASN A 604 -23.83 -9.84 -10.33
N ALA A 605 -23.58 -11.02 -10.88
CA ALA A 605 -24.35 -12.22 -10.55
C ALA A 605 -24.14 -12.67 -9.09
N GLY A 606 -22.93 -12.48 -8.54
CA GLY A 606 -22.64 -12.67 -7.12
C GLY A 606 -23.43 -11.71 -6.22
N LEU A 607 -23.51 -10.43 -6.61
CA LEU A 607 -24.26 -9.40 -5.89
C LEU A 607 -25.76 -9.69 -5.86
N GLU A 608 -26.34 -10.19 -6.96
CA GLU A 608 -27.74 -10.64 -6.98
C GLU A 608 -28.00 -11.77 -5.98
N LYS A 609 -27.06 -12.73 -5.87
CA LYS A 609 -27.16 -13.82 -4.88
C LYS A 609 -27.04 -13.31 -3.45
N ILE A 610 -26.17 -12.34 -3.18
CA ILE A 610 -26.02 -11.73 -1.85
C ILE A 610 -27.32 -11.01 -1.45
N ASN A 611 -27.92 -10.25 -2.37
CA ASN A 611 -29.18 -9.57 -2.13
C ASN A 611 -30.34 -10.56 -1.86
N ALA A 612 -30.43 -11.63 -2.67
CA ALA A 612 -31.43 -12.67 -2.45
C ALA A 612 -31.23 -13.40 -1.11
N GLY A 613 -29.99 -13.75 -0.78
CA GLY A 613 -29.64 -14.39 0.49
C GLY A 613 -29.92 -13.49 1.69
N SER A 614 -29.64 -12.20 1.60
CA SER A 614 -29.95 -11.22 2.64
C SER A 614 -31.46 -11.10 2.87
N ALA A 615 -32.26 -11.09 1.79
CA ALA A 615 -33.71 -11.08 1.90
C ALA A 615 -34.27 -12.37 2.54
N GLU A 616 -33.71 -13.53 2.19
CA GLU A 616 -34.06 -14.82 2.81
C GLU A 616 -33.68 -14.86 4.29
N GLN A 617 -32.54 -14.28 4.65
CA GLN A 617 -32.07 -14.17 6.03
C GLN A 617 -33.02 -13.30 6.86
N THR A 618 -33.46 -12.14 6.34
CA THR A 618 -34.46 -11.29 7.00
C THR A 618 -35.80 -12.02 7.20
N ALA A 619 -36.24 -12.81 6.22
CA ALA A 619 -37.44 -13.63 6.38
C ALA A 619 -37.26 -14.71 7.46
N SER A 620 -36.09 -15.35 7.51
CA SER A 620 -35.74 -16.36 8.50
C SER A 620 -35.65 -15.78 9.92
N VAL A 621 -35.11 -14.57 10.06
CA VAL A 621 -35.10 -13.78 11.30
C VAL A 621 -36.54 -13.54 11.78
N GLY A 622 -37.46 -13.15 10.89
CA GLY A 622 -38.87 -12.96 11.24
C GLY A 622 -39.53 -14.23 11.79
N GLN A 623 -39.21 -15.39 11.21
CA GLN A 623 -39.66 -16.69 11.73
C GLN A 623 -39.02 -17.02 13.08
N ALA A 624 -37.71 -16.80 13.23
CA ALA A 624 -37.00 -17.04 14.47
C ALA A 624 -37.57 -16.18 15.62
N LYS A 625 -37.87 -14.90 15.38
CA LYS A 625 -38.54 -14.01 16.35
C LYS A 625 -39.88 -14.60 16.83
N THR A 626 -40.66 -15.17 15.91
CA THR A 626 -41.94 -15.82 16.24
C THR A 626 -41.71 -17.06 17.12
N ILE A 627 -40.75 -17.91 16.75
CA ILE A 627 -40.40 -19.12 17.53
C ILE A 627 -39.93 -18.74 18.94
N VAL A 628 -39.09 -17.72 19.09
CA VAL A 628 -38.62 -17.26 20.40
C VAL A 628 -39.78 -16.73 21.25
N ALA A 629 -40.72 -16.00 20.64
CA ALA A 629 -41.93 -15.56 21.33
C ALA A 629 -42.79 -16.74 21.81
N ASP A 630 -42.94 -17.78 20.98
CA ASP A 630 -43.65 -19.00 21.35
C ASP A 630 -42.96 -19.75 22.49
N VAL A 631 -41.63 -19.87 22.46
CA VAL A 631 -40.83 -20.46 23.55
C VAL A 631 -40.98 -19.67 24.85
N SER A 632 -40.96 -18.33 24.78
CA SER A 632 -41.16 -17.45 25.94
C SER A 632 -42.55 -17.67 26.56
N SER A 633 -43.59 -17.71 25.74
CA SER A 633 -44.97 -18.01 26.17
C SER A 633 -45.11 -19.41 26.79
N ALA A 634 -44.48 -20.42 26.19
CA ALA A 634 -44.46 -21.78 26.73
C ALA A 634 -43.73 -21.82 28.08
N THR A 635 -42.66 -21.06 28.24
CA THR A 635 -41.88 -20.98 29.49
C THR A 635 -42.66 -20.30 30.61
N ASP A 636 -43.42 -19.26 30.30
CA ASP A 636 -44.35 -18.64 31.25
C ASP A 636 -45.43 -19.64 31.69
N THR A 637 -45.92 -20.47 30.78
CA THR A 637 -46.88 -21.55 31.09
C THR A 637 -46.27 -22.62 32.00
N VAL A 638 -45.03 -23.05 31.75
CA VAL A 638 -44.31 -23.99 32.62
C VAL A 638 -44.11 -23.41 34.01
N SER A 639 -43.77 -22.12 34.11
CA SER A 639 -43.60 -21.42 35.39
C SER A 639 -44.91 -21.36 36.19
N ALA A 640 -46.04 -21.10 35.51
CA ALA A 640 -47.35 -21.14 36.12
C ALA A 640 -47.70 -22.56 36.62
N ASN A 641 -47.48 -23.58 35.80
CA ASN A 641 -47.71 -24.98 36.17
C ASN A 641 -46.84 -25.43 37.36
N ALA A 642 -45.59 -24.98 37.44
CA ALA A 642 -44.71 -25.25 38.58
C ALA A 642 -45.26 -24.62 39.88
N THR A 643 -45.82 -23.41 39.78
CA THR A 643 -46.46 -22.73 40.92
C THR A 643 -47.70 -23.50 41.40
N ASP A 644 -48.55 -23.94 40.47
CA ASP A 644 -49.73 -24.75 40.78
C ASP A 644 -49.36 -26.11 41.39
N ALA A 645 -48.34 -26.77 40.83
CA ALA A 645 -47.83 -28.05 41.34
C ALA A 645 -47.22 -27.91 42.75
N THR A 646 -46.55 -26.78 43.04
CA THR A 646 -46.04 -26.48 44.39
C THR A 646 -47.19 -26.41 45.39
N THR A 647 -48.26 -25.68 45.04
CA THR A 647 -49.46 -25.55 45.88
C THR A 647 -50.14 -26.89 46.10
N GLY A 648 -50.27 -27.71 45.03
CA GLY A 648 -50.83 -29.05 45.12
C GLY A 648 -50.00 -30.00 45.99
N SER A 649 -48.67 -29.93 45.89
CA SER A 649 -47.75 -30.74 46.71
C SER A 649 -47.82 -30.36 48.19
N GLN A 650 -47.89 -29.05 48.50
CA GLN A 650 -48.09 -28.58 49.87
C GLN A 650 -49.40 -29.09 50.46
N ALA A 651 -50.51 -28.99 49.72
CA ALA A 651 -51.81 -29.50 50.17
C ALA A 651 -51.81 -31.03 50.37
N ALA A 652 -51.13 -31.78 49.50
CA ALA A 652 -50.97 -33.22 49.63
C ALA A 652 -50.14 -33.60 50.87
N ASN A 653 -49.07 -32.86 51.14
CA ASN A 653 -48.22 -33.06 52.31
C ASN A 653 -49.00 -32.80 53.61
N GLU A 654 -49.75 -31.69 53.68
CA GLU A 654 -50.62 -31.38 54.82
C GLU A 654 -51.68 -32.47 55.04
N ALA A 655 -52.30 -32.96 53.97
CA ALA A 655 -53.30 -34.03 54.07
C ALA A 655 -52.69 -35.36 54.57
N ALA A 656 -51.49 -35.72 54.08
CA ALA A 656 -50.79 -36.92 54.50
C ALA A 656 -50.31 -36.83 55.96
N ASP A 657 -49.77 -35.68 56.39
CA ASP A 657 -49.34 -35.44 57.77
C ASP A 657 -50.53 -35.51 58.76
N ASN A 658 -51.66 -34.88 58.40
CA ASN A 658 -52.89 -35.00 59.17
C ASN A 658 -53.39 -36.46 59.23
N GLY A 659 -53.34 -37.18 58.11
CA GLY A 659 -53.69 -38.61 58.04
C GLY A 659 -52.81 -39.45 58.97
N LEU A 660 -51.50 -39.20 58.97
CA LEU A 660 -50.52 -39.90 59.80
C LEU A 660 -50.81 -39.66 61.29
N SER A 661 -51.15 -38.43 61.66
CA SER A 661 -51.58 -38.10 63.03
C SER A 661 -52.83 -38.89 63.46
N ILE A 662 -53.84 -39.01 62.58
CA ILE A 662 -55.07 -39.78 62.86
C ILE A 662 -54.76 -41.28 63.02
N VAL A 663 -53.89 -41.82 62.17
CA VAL A 663 -53.46 -43.22 62.26
C VAL A 663 -52.71 -43.48 63.57
N ARG A 664 -51.79 -42.60 63.98
CA ARG A 664 -51.11 -42.69 65.28
C ARG A 664 -52.11 -42.70 66.44
N GLN A 665 -53.11 -41.83 66.41
CA GLN A 665 -54.19 -41.83 67.42
C GLN A 665 -55.02 -43.13 67.40
N THR A 666 -55.15 -43.77 66.24
CA THR A 666 -55.85 -45.05 66.08
C THR A 666 -55.05 -46.20 66.69
N VAL A 667 -53.74 -46.24 66.48
CA VAL A 667 -52.83 -47.22 67.11
C VAL A 667 -52.89 -47.08 68.63
N ASP A 668 -52.77 -45.86 69.17
CA ASP A 668 -52.93 -45.60 70.62
C ASP A 668 -54.32 -46.05 71.12
N GLY A 669 -55.35 -45.93 70.28
CA GLY A 669 -56.69 -46.42 70.57
C GLY A 669 -56.76 -47.95 70.68
N MET A 670 -56.12 -48.66 69.75
CA MET A 670 -56.05 -50.12 69.75
C MET A 670 -55.26 -50.64 70.96
N GLU A 671 -54.18 -49.98 71.37
CA GLU A 671 -53.45 -50.32 72.60
C GLU A 671 -54.34 -50.22 73.85
N ARG A 672 -55.16 -49.16 73.95
CA ARG A 672 -56.13 -49.02 75.05
C ARG A 672 -57.20 -50.10 75.02
N ILE A 673 -57.71 -50.47 73.84
CA ILE A 673 -58.71 -51.53 73.68
C ILE A 673 -58.09 -52.88 74.04
N SER A 674 -56.87 -53.17 73.59
CA SER A 674 -56.13 -54.39 73.93
C SER A 674 -55.98 -54.53 75.45
N GLY A 675 -55.61 -53.44 76.13
CA GLY A 675 -55.58 -53.40 77.60
C GLY A 675 -56.93 -53.70 78.26
N ALA A 676 -58.02 -53.15 77.73
CA ALA A 676 -59.37 -53.41 78.23
C ALA A 676 -59.83 -54.86 78.01
N VAL A 677 -59.58 -55.42 76.83
CA VAL A 677 -59.89 -56.82 76.47
C VAL A 677 -59.13 -57.79 77.37
N ASN A 678 -57.83 -57.53 77.61
CA ASN A 678 -57.03 -58.32 78.54
C ASN A 678 -57.58 -58.28 79.97
N SER A 679 -58.01 -57.10 80.44
CA SER A 679 -58.64 -56.97 81.76
C SER A 679 -59.97 -57.72 81.87
N VAL A 680 -60.79 -57.71 80.81
CA VAL A 680 -62.04 -58.50 80.77
C VAL A 680 -61.73 -59.99 80.78
N SER A 681 -60.73 -60.45 80.02
CA SER A 681 -60.29 -61.85 80.00
C SER A 681 -59.89 -62.34 81.39
N GLU A 682 -59.11 -61.53 82.12
CA GLU A 682 -58.68 -61.83 83.49
C GLU A 682 -59.88 -61.94 84.46
N GLN A 683 -60.84 -61.00 84.39
CA GLN A 683 -62.03 -61.01 85.24
C GLN A 683 -62.95 -62.21 84.96
N VAL A 684 -63.17 -62.54 83.69
CA VAL A 684 -63.99 -63.68 83.26
C VAL A 684 -63.33 -65.01 83.67
N SER A 685 -62.01 -65.11 83.52
CA SER A 685 -61.24 -66.26 83.99
C SER A 685 -61.38 -66.46 85.51
N GLY A 686 -61.27 -65.39 86.29
CA GLY A 686 -61.52 -65.41 87.74
C GLY A 686 -62.95 -65.83 88.11
N LEU A 687 -63.96 -65.39 87.34
CA LEU A 687 -65.35 -65.85 87.53
C LEU A 687 -65.50 -67.36 87.23
N GLY A 688 -64.75 -67.87 86.25
CA GLY A 688 -64.67 -69.30 85.94
C GLY A 688 -64.14 -70.11 87.12
N GLU A 689 -63.05 -69.65 87.73
CA GLU A 689 -62.47 -70.29 88.92
C GLU A 689 -63.44 -70.29 90.10
N GLN A 690 -64.09 -69.15 90.38
CA GLN A 690 -65.10 -69.04 91.44
C GLN A 690 -66.31 -69.94 91.19
N SER A 691 -66.78 -70.03 89.94
CA SER A 691 -67.89 -70.89 89.55
C SER A 691 -67.55 -72.38 89.69
N ALA A 692 -66.30 -72.77 89.41
CA ALA A 692 -65.80 -74.12 89.66
C ALA A 692 -65.73 -74.44 91.16
N GLU A 693 -65.34 -73.48 92.00
CA GLU A 693 -65.35 -73.62 93.45
C GLU A 693 -66.77 -73.78 94.01
N ILE A 694 -67.73 -72.96 93.55
CA ILE A 694 -69.15 -73.09 93.93
C ILE A 694 -69.69 -74.46 93.51
N GLY A 695 -69.35 -74.94 92.30
CA GLY A 695 -69.73 -76.28 91.85
C GLY A 695 -69.26 -77.39 92.82
N LYS A 696 -68.03 -77.31 93.35
CA LYS A 696 -67.53 -78.24 94.38
C LYS A 696 -68.33 -78.15 95.67
N ILE A 697 -68.70 -76.94 96.11
CA ILE A 697 -69.51 -76.74 97.33
C ILE A 697 -70.90 -77.36 97.14
N VAL A 698 -71.55 -77.13 95.99
CA VAL A 698 -72.87 -77.69 95.68
C VAL A 698 -72.85 -79.22 95.68
N ALA A 699 -71.79 -79.84 95.14
CA ALA A 699 -71.61 -81.29 95.19
C ALA A 699 -71.49 -81.81 96.63
N VAL A 700 -70.75 -81.10 97.51
CA VAL A 700 -70.66 -81.46 98.93
C VAL A 700 -72.00 -81.32 99.64
N ILE A 701 -72.79 -80.29 99.33
CA ILE A 701 -74.13 -80.12 99.92
C ILE A 701 -75.06 -81.25 99.45
N ASP A 702 -74.98 -81.64 98.18
CA ASP A 702 -75.74 -82.77 97.64
C ASP A 702 -75.39 -84.09 98.35
N ASP A 703 -74.10 -84.35 98.56
CA ASP A 703 -73.61 -85.49 99.33
C ASP A 703 -74.13 -85.47 100.78
N ILE A 704 -74.12 -84.30 101.44
CA ILE A 704 -74.67 -84.13 102.80
C ILE A 704 -76.17 -84.38 102.82
N ALA A 705 -76.92 -83.87 101.83
CA ALA A 705 -78.35 -84.07 101.71
C ALA A 705 -78.67 -85.56 101.50
N ALA A 706 -77.93 -86.25 100.62
CA ALA A 706 -78.06 -87.69 100.41
C ALA A 706 -77.77 -88.50 101.69
N GLN A 707 -76.70 -88.14 102.42
CA GLN A 707 -76.39 -88.77 103.72
C GLN A 707 -77.48 -88.49 104.76
N THR A 708 -78.00 -87.25 104.81
CA THR A 708 -79.06 -86.85 105.74
C THR A 708 -80.36 -87.59 105.42
N ASN A 709 -80.70 -87.78 104.14
CA ASN A 709 -81.83 -88.58 103.69
C ASN A 709 -81.71 -90.04 104.14
N LEU A 710 -80.52 -90.62 104.03
CA LEU A 710 -80.23 -92.00 104.46
C LEU A 710 -80.28 -92.13 105.99
N LEU A 711 -79.71 -91.17 106.72
CA LEU A 711 -79.80 -91.10 108.19
C LEU A 711 -81.25 -90.95 108.67
N ALA A 712 -82.03 -90.09 108.01
CA ALA A 712 -83.44 -89.88 108.31
C ALA A 712 -84.27 -91.12 108.00
N LEU A 713 -83.98 -91.82 106.90
CA LEU A 713 -84.60 -93.10 106.57
C LEU A 713 -84.29 -94.17 107.64
N ASN A 714 -83.03 -94.28 108.07
CA ASN A 714 -82.64 -95.19 109.14
C ASN A 714 -83.32 -94.84 110.47
N ALA A 715 -83.45 -93.54 110.79
CA ALA A 715 -84.17 -93.06 111.97
C ALA A 715 -85.68 -93.36 111.89
N ALA A 716 -86.30 -93.20 110.73
CA ALA A 716 -87.71 -93.53 110.50
C ALA A 716 -87.97 -95.04 110.64
N ILE A 717 -87.06 -95.88 110.14
CA ILE A 717 -87.11 -97.34 110.32
C ILE A 717 -87.01 -97.70 111.81
N GLU A 718 -86.06 -97.13 112.55
CA GLU A 718 -85.87 -97.45 113.97
C GLU A 718 -87.00 -96.90 114.85
N ALA A 719 -87.57 -95.75 114.49
CA ALA A 719 -88.77 -95.19 115.11
C ALA A 719 -90.02 -96.07 114.89
N ALA A 720 -90.19 -96.65 113.69
CA ALA A 720 -91.23 -97.64 113.41
C ALA A 720 -91.02 -98.94 114.23
N ARG A 721 -89.76 -99.29 114.51
CA ARG A 721 -89.35 -100.46 115.29
C ARG A 721 -89.66 -100.34 116.78
N ALA A 722 -89.60 -99.12 117.33
CA ALA A 722 -89.88 -98.81 118.73
C ALA A 722 -91.39 -98.81 119.10
N GLY A 723 -92.29 -99.04 118.13
CA GLY A 723 -93.73 -99.16 118.36
C GLY A 723 -94.38 -97.85 118.83
N GLU A 724 -95.31 -97.90 119.78
CA GLU A 724 -96.10 -96.73 120.20
C GLU A 724 -95.24 -95.57 120.76
N GLN A 725 -94.09 -95.88 121.36
CA GLN A 725 -93.14 -94.89 121.92
C GLN A 725 -92.30 -94.16 120.85
N GLY A 726 -92.17 -94.72 119.65
CA GLY A 726 -91.38 -94.15 118.55
C GLY A 726 -92.18 -93.25 117.59
N ARG A 727 -93.50 -93.15 117.79
CA ARG A 727 -94.41 -92.51 116.82
C ARG A 727 -94.12 -91.02 116.59
N GLU A 728 -93.75 -90.28 117.63
CA GLU A 728 -93.37 -88.86 117.49
C GLU A 728 -92.02 -88.69 116.77
N PHE A 729 -91.06 -89.60 117.00
CA PHE A 729 -89.77 -89.61 116.30
C PHE A 729 -89.88 -90.01 114.83
N ALA A 730 -90.81 -90.90 114.48
CA ALA A 730 -91.06 -91.29 113.10
C ALA A 730 -91.53 -90.11 112.25
N VAL A 731 -92.40 -89.25 112.79
CA VAL A 731 -92.86 -88.03 112.11
C VAL A 731 -91.71 -87.06 111.87
N VAL A 732 -90.83 -86.84 112.86
CA VAL A 732 -89.65 -85.97 112.71
C VAL A 732 -88.67 -86.55 111.68
N ALA A 733 -88.43 -87.85 111.71
CA ALA A 733 -87.53 -88.51 110.76
C ALA A 733 -88.06 -88.43 109.32
N ASP A 734 -89.37 -88.60 109.10
CA ASP A 734 -89.98 -88.40 107.77
C ASP A 734 -89.91 -86.93 107.31
N GLU A 735 -90.05 -85.95 108.21
CA GLU A 735 -89.90 -84.52 107.88
C GLU A 735 -88.46 -84.19 107.49
N VAL A 736 -87.46 -84.74 108.19
CA VAL A 736 -86.03 -84.58 107.84
C VAL A 736 -85.72 -85.27 106.51
N ARG A 737 -86.33 -86.44 106.25
CA ARG A 737 -86.21 -87.17 104.97
C ARG A 737 -86.75 -86.31 103.82
N GLN A 738 -87.96 -85.78 103.94
CA GLN A 738 -88.55 -84.88 102.94
C GLN A 738 -87.74 -83.60 102.77
N LEU A 739 -87.19 -83.03 103.86
CA LEU A 739 -86.32 -81.86 103.77
C LEU A 739 -85.04 -82.18 103.00
N ALA A 740 -84.40 -83.32 103.28
CA ALA A 740 -83.21 -83.77 102.58
C ALA A 740 -83.49 -84.03 101.08
N GLU A 741 -84.61 -84.67 100.73
CA GLU A 741 -85.06 -84.83 99.34
C GLU A 741 -85.28 -83.49 98.63
N ARG A 742 -85.87 -82.51 99.33
CA ARG A 742 -86.01 -81.14 98.81
C ARG A 742 -84.68 -80.42 98.64
N VAL A 743 -83.72 -80.63 99.55
CA VAL A 743 -82.37 -80.06 99.43
C VAL A 743 -81.64 -80.68 98.24
N THR A 744 -81.69 -82.00 98.03
CA THR A 744 -81.14 -82.68 96.84
C THR A 744 -81.77 -82.16 95.54
N GLY A 745 -83.10 -81.95 95.52
CA GLY A 745 -83.76 -81.33 94.37
C GLY A 745 -83.23 -79.93 94.08
N ALA A 746 -83.11 -79.09 95.12
CA ALA A 746 -82.60 -77.72 94.99
C ALA A 746 -81.10 -77.66 94.63
N THR A 747 -80.25 -78.54 95.17
CA THR A 747 -78.83 -78.63 94.79
C THR A 747 -78.65 -79.09 93.35
N SER A 748 -79.48 -80.02 92.87
CA SER A 748 -79.47 -80.42 91.45
C SER A 748 -79.86 -79.26 90.53
N GLU A 749 -80.85 -78.45 90.90
CA GLU A 749 -81.20 -77.23 90.14
C GLU A 749 -80.05 -76.21 90.13
N ILE A 750 -79.41 -75.98 91.29
CA ILE A 750 -78.25 -75.08 91.39
C ILE A 750 -77.06 -75.63 90.59
N ALA A 751 -76.81 -76.93 90.60
CA ALA A 751 -75.75 -77.55 89.81
C ALA A 751 -75.96 -77.30 88.32
N GLY A 752 -77.19 -77.43 87.81
CA GLY A 752 -77.52 -77.08 86.43
C GLY A 752 -77.34 -75.59 86.11
N LEU A 753 -77.64 -74.68 87.05
CA LEU A 753 -77.35 -73.25 86.89
C LEU A 753 -75.84 -72.97 86.85
N ILE A 754 -75.04 -73.62 87.71
CA ILE A 754 -73.58 -73.47 87.73
C ILE A 754 -72.94 -74.04 86.46
N GLU A 755 -73.41 -75.19 85.97
CA GLU A 755 -72.97 -75.74 84.69
C GLU A 755 -73.27 -74.75 83.54
N GLY A 756 -74.45 -74.12 83.56
CA GLY A 756 -74.81 -73.05 82.62
C GLY A 756 -73.88 -71.83 82.71
N VAL A 757 -73.51 -71.40 83.92
CA VAL A 757 -72.55 -70.30 84.15
C VAL A 757 -71.16 -70.67 83.66
N GLN A 758 -70.66 -71.87 83.98
CA GLN A 758 -69.35 -72.35 83.54
C GLN A 758 -69.26 -72.41 82.01
N LYS A 759 -70.30 -72.92 81.35
CA LYS A 759 -70.38 -72.91 79.89
C LYS A 759 -70.38 -71.49 79.33
N GLY A 760 -71.14 -70.57 79.93
CA GLY A 760 -71.17 -69.15 79.53
C GLY A 760 -69.82 -68.45 79.72
N VAL A 761 -69.06 -68.80 80.76
CA VAL A 761 -67.69 -68.33 80.98
C VAL A 761 -66.75 -68.85 79.91
N GLU A 762 -66.81 -70.16 79.58
CA GLU A 762 -65.97 -70.74 78.52
C GLU A 762 -66.23 -70.07 77.15
N GLU A 763 -67.51 -69.84 76.82
CA GLU A 763 -67.90 -69.09 75.61
C GLU A 763 -67.39 -67.64 75.64
N SER A 764 -67.43 -66.98 76.81
CA SER A 764 -66.95 -65.61 76.98
C SER A 764 -65.42 -65.50 76.86
N ILE A 765 -64.67 -66.48 77.36
CA ILE A 765 -63.20 -66.56 77.19
C ILE A 765 -62.86 -66.66 75.70
N LYS A 766 -63.49 -67.60 74.97
CA LYS A 766 -63.27 -67.75 73.52
C LYS A 766 -63.60 -66.47 72.75
N ALA A 767 -64.69 -65.79 73.10
CA ALA A 767 -65.06 -64.51 72.49
C ALA A 767 -64.05 -63.40 72.79
N THR A 768 -63.46 -63.40 74.00
CA THR A 768 -62.46 -62.40 74.40
C THR A 768 -61.10 -62.66 73.75
N GLU A 769 -60.68 -63.93 73.62
CA GLU A 769 -59.48 -64.33 72.87
C GLU A 769 -59.58 -63.93 71.39
N ALA A 770 -60.71 -64.23 70.75
CA ALA A 770 -60.98 -63.79 69.38
C ALA A 770 -60.97 -62.25 69.26
N GLY A 771 -61.56 -61.55 70.24
CA GLY A 771 -61.51 -60.09 70.30
C GLY A 771 -60.11 -59.52 70.45
N ALA A 772 -59.22 -60.18 71.21
CA ALA A 772 -57.83 -59.78 71.34
C ALA A 772 -57.07 -59.93 70.02
N GLU A 773 -57.28 -61.04 69.30
CA GLU A 773 -56.69 -61.28 67.99
C GLU A 773 -57.12 -60.23 66.95
N GLU A 774 -58.42 -59.88 66.91
CA GLU A 774 -58.94 -58.83 66.02
C GLU A 774 -58.33 -57.45 66.32
N VAL A 775 -58.08 -57.13 67.60
CA VAL A 775 -57.43 -55.87 67.99
C VAL A 775 -55.95 -55.85 67.60
N GLU A 776 -55.25 -56.97 67.75
CA GLU A 776 -53.86 -57.11 67.29
C GLU A 776 -53.75 -56.92 65.77
N GLN A 777 -54.62 -57.59 65.01
CA GLN A 777 -54.71 -57.42 63.56
C GLN A 777 -55.06 -55.97 63.18
N GLY A 778 -56.01 -55.34 63.87
CA GLY A 778 -56.39 -53.95 63.66
C GLY A 778 -55.25 -52.96 63.94
N SER A 779 -54.44 -53.22 64.98
CA SER A 779 -53.26 -52.43 65.31
C SER A 779 -52.17 -52.55 64.24
N GLU A 780 -51.92 -53.77 63.74
CA GLU A 780 -50.92 -54.00 62.70
C GLU A 780 -51.33 -53.34 61.37
N LEU A 781 -52.59 -53.45 60.97
CA LEU A 781 -53.11 -52.76 59.77
C LEU A 781 -53.01 -51.23 59.89
N ALA A 782 -53.29 -50.67 61.08
CA ALA A 782 -53.14 -49.25 61.32
C ALA A 782 -51.66 -48.82 61.21
N LYS A 783 -50.73 -49.61 61.76
CA LYS A 783 -49.29 -49.35 61.63
C LYS A 783 -48.83 -49.36 60.16
N GLN A 784 -49.25 -50.35 59.38
CA GLN A 784 -48.95 -50.42 57.95
C GLN A 784 -49.52 -49.23 57.18
N ALA A 785 -50.72 -48.75 57.53
CA ALA A 785 -51.27 -47.52 56.96
C ALA A 785 -50.43 -46.28 57.31
N GLY A 786 -49.85 -46.24 58.51
CA GLY A 786 -48.92 -45.18 58.94
C GLY A 786 -47.63 -45.19 58.13
N GLU A 787 -47.01 -46.36 57.95
CA GLU A 787 -45.79 -46.52 57.13
C GLU A 787 -46.04 -46.11 55.65
N ALA A 788 -47.22 -46.42 55.11
CA ALA A 788 -47.62 -45.99 53.77
C ALA A 788 -47.77 -44.46 53.66
N LEU A 789 -48.31 -43.79 54.69
CA LEU A 789 -48.42 -42.33 54.73
C LEU A 789 -47.05 -41.64 54.88
N GLU A 790 -46.13 -42.20 55.67
CA GLU A 790 -44.75 -41.71 55.76
C GLU A 790 -44.04 -41.78 54.39
N THR A 791 -44.23 -42.89 53.66
CA THR A 791 -43.72 -43.04 52.28
C THR A 791 -44.31 -41.98 51.32
N ILE A 792 -45.59 -41.64 51.49
CA ILE A 792 -46.24 -40.58 50.70
C ILE A 792 -45.63 -39.22 51.01
N ILE A 793 -45.37 -38.90 52.28
CA ILE A 793 -44.73 -37.64 52.69
C ILE A 793 -43.35 -37.50 52.06
N GLU A 794 -42.53 -38.56 52.12
CA GLU A 794 -41.21 -38.58 51.46
C GLU A 794 -41.31 -38.37 49.95
N SER A 795 -42.27 -39.03 49.30
CA SER A 795 -42.51 -38.92 47.86
C SER A 795 -42.96 -37.51 47.45
N VAL A 796 -43.83 -36.88 48.24
CA VAL A 796 -44.28 -35.49 48.03
C VAL A 796 -43.13 -34.50 48.23
N GLY A 797 -42.23 -34.76 49.18
CA GLY A 797 -40.98 -34.01 49.34
C GLY A 797 -40.11 -34.05 48.07
N ALA A 798 -39.86 -35.25 47.53
CA ALA A 798 -39.09 -35.40 46.30
C ALA A 798 -39.74 -34.71 45.09
N VAL A 799 -41.08 -34.75 44.99
CA VAL A 799 -41.83 -34.00 43.96
C VAL A 799 -41.65 -32.50 44.13
N SER A 800 -41.65 -31.99 45.36
CA SER A 800 -41.44 -30.57 45.65
C SER A 800 -40.06 -30.08 45.19
N ASP A 801 -39.00 -30.85 45.50
CA ASP A 801 -37.63 -30.56 45.05
C ASP A 801 -37.54 -30.52 43.51
N GLN A 802 -38.23 -31.44 42.84
CA GLN A 802 -38.26 -31.50 41.37
C GLN A 802 -39.01 -30.32 40.74
N ILE A 803 -40.06 -29.81 41.40
CA ILE A 803 -40.78 -28.60 40.97
C ILE A 803 -39.90 -27.36 41.12
N GLU A 804 -39.12 -27.24 42.19
CA GLU A 804 -38.16 -26.13 42.37
C GLU A 804 -37.09 -26.14 41.26
N ALA A 805 -36.52 -27.31 40.95
CA ALA A 805 -35.58 -27.46 39.83
C ALA A 805 -36.21 -27.06 38.48
N MET A 806 -37.50 -27.38 38.28
CA MET A 806 -38.24 -27.00 37.08
C MET A 806 -38.44 -25.48 36.98
N ALA A 807 -38.78 -24.81 38.09
CA ALA A 807 -38.93 -23.36 38.13
C ALA A 807 -37.61 -22.64 37.81
N ASN A 808 -36.49 -23.09 38.37
CA ASN A 808 -35.16 -22.56 38.06
C ASN A 808 -34.80 -22.76 36.59
N SER A 809 -35.05 -23.96 36.04
CA SER A 809 -34.81 -24.27 34.63
C SER A 809 -35.64 -23.38 33.71
N ALA A 810 -36.91 -23.13 34.04
CA ALA A 810 -37.76 -22.22 33.28
C ALA A 810 -37.22 -20.78 33.30
N GLN A 811 -36.68 -20.32 34.43
CA GLN A 811 -36.05 -19.00 34.51
C GLN A 811 -34.78 -18.89 33.65
N ASP A 812 -33.98 -19.95 33.58
CA ASP A 812 -32.79 -20.01 32.71
C ASP A 812 -33.15 -20.04 31.23
N VAL A 813 -34.19 -20.79 30.85
CA VAL A 813 -34.74 -20.78 29.49
C VAL A 813 -35.23 -19.37 29.14
N LYS A 814 -35.94 -18.70 30.03
CA LYS A 814 -36.43 -17.32 29.80
C LYS A 814 -35.28 -16.34 29.54
N ARG A 815 -34.23 -16.37 30.36
CA ARG A 815 -33.03 -15.54 30.15
C ARG A 815 -32.37 -15.84 28.81
N SER A 816 -32.29 -17.12 28.43
CA SER A 816 -31.73 -17.55 27.15
C SER A 816 -32.58 -17.09 25.96
N SER A 817 -33.92 -17.11 26.09
CA SER A 817 -34.83 -16.57 25.10
C SER A 817 -34.64 -15.06 24.91
N ASP A 818 -34.51 -14.29 25.99
CA ASP A 818 -34.26 -12.84 25.91
C ASP A 818 -32.93 -12.55 25.17
N GLN A 819 -31.87 -13.31 25.46
CA GLN A 819 -30.60 -13.20 24.74
C GLN A 819 -30.73 -13.61 23.25
N MET A 820 -31.57 -14.62 22.96
CA MET A 820 -31.83 -15.05 21.59
C MET A 820 -32.53 -13.97 20.77
N VAL A 821 -33.46 -13.19 21.37
CA VAL A 821 -34.06 -12.03 20.71
C VAL A 821 -32.98 -11.04 20.25
N SER A 822 -32.08 -10.65 21.15
CA SER A 822 -30.99 -9.72 20.82
C SER A 822 -30.05 -10.26 19.73
N THR A 823 -29.75 -11.56 19.76
CA THR A 823 -28.93 -12.21 18.73
C THR A 823 -29.63 -12.19 17.37
N VAL A 824 -30.93 -12.47 17.34
CA VAL A 824 -31.74 -12.45 16.11
C VAL A 824 -31.86 -11.03 15.54
N GLU A 825 -31.95 -10.00 16.38
CA GLU A 825 -31.89 -8.59 15.95
C GLU A 825 -30.52 -8.24 15.33
N SER A 826 -29.42 -8.70 15.94
CA SER A 826 -28.09 -8.49 15.35
C SER A 826 -27.93 -9.15 13.98
N VAL A 827 -28.56 -10.30 13.74
CA VAL A 827 -28.54 -10.97 12.43
C VAL A 827 -29.34 -10.17 11.40
N GLU A 828 -30.46 -9.56 11.81
CA GLU A 828 -31.25 -8.65 10.95
C GLU A 828 -30.43 -7.44 10.50
N ASP A 829 -29.70 -6.82 11.43
CA ASP A 829 -28.82 -5.69 11.14
C ASP A 829 -27.72 -6.06 10.13
N VAL A 830 -27.11 -7.24 10.30
CA VAL A 830 -26.09 -7.75 9.36
C VAL A 830 -26.69 -8.00 7.98
N ALA A 831 -27.87 -8.63 7.91
CA ALA A 831 -28.55 -8.86 6.63
C ALA A 831 -28.86 -7.54 5.90
N ASN A 832 -29.29 -6.50 6.62
CA ASN A 832 -29.54 -5.18 6.05
C ASN A 832 -28.25 -4.51 5.55
N ARG A 833 -27.16 -4.57 6.33
CA ARG A 833 -25.85 -4.03 5.91
C ARG A 833 -25.26 -4.78 4.71
N ASN A 834 -25.48 -6.09 4.62
CA ASN A 834 -25.07 -6.88 3.46
C ASN A 834 -25.80 -6.45 2.20
N ALA A 835 -27.10 -6.19 2.29
CA ALA A 835 -27.88 -5.69 1.16
C ALA A 835 -27.43 -4.28 0.72
N GLU A 836 -27.12 -3.40 1.69
CA GLU A 836 -26.58 -2.06 1.42
C GLU A 836 -25.19 -2.14 0.76
N SER A 837 -24.28 -2.93 1.32
CA SER A 837 -22.92 -3.15 0.76
C SER A 837 -22.99 -3.75 -0.65
N ALA A 838 -23.92 -4.68 -0.89
CA ALA A 838 -24.12 -5.26 -2.21
C ALA A 838 -24.66 -4.23 -3.22
N ALA A 839 -25.49 -3.27 -2.78
CA ALA A 839 -25.94 -2.18 -3.63
C ALA A 839 -24.79 -1.22 -3.99
N GLU A 840 -23.95 -0.85 -3.02
CA GLU A 840 -22.77 0.00 -3.24
C GLU A 840 -21.73 -0.67 -4.15
N MET A 841 -21.47 -1.97 -3.94
CA MET A 841 -20.63 -2.76 -4.85
C MET A 841 -21.24 -2.82 -6.26
N GLY A 842 -22.57 -2.89 -6.38
CA GLY A 842 -23.26 -2.86 -7.67
C GLY A 842 -23.06 -1.52 -8.40
N GLU A 843 -23.06 -0.40 -7.67
CA GLU A 843 -22.75 0.91 -8.24
C GLU A 843 -21.28 0.99 -8.67
N SER A 844 -20.36 0.53 -7.81
CA SER A 844 -18.91 0.53 -8.10
C SER A 844 -18.57 -0.36 -9.29
N SER A 845 -19.16 -1.55 -9.37
CA SER A 845 -19.06 -2.47 -10.51
C SER A 845 -19.50 -1.79 -11.81
N ASN A 846 -20.58 -1.01 -11.80
CA ASN A 846 -21.00 -0.22 -12.96
C ASN A 846 -19.99 0.87 -13.33
N LYS A 847 -19.38 1.56 -12.35
CA LYS A 847 -18.33 2.56 -12.61
C LYS A 847 -17.09 1.92 -13.24
N VAL A 848 -16.66 0.76 -12.72
CA VAL A 848 -15.54 0.00 -13.29
C VAL A 848 -15.84 -0.42 -14.72
N ARG A 849 -17.06 -0.88 -15.02
CA ARG A 849 -17.47 -1.19 -16.40
C ARG A 849 -17.31 0.01 -17.33
N THR A 850 -17.78 1.19 -16.93
CA THR A 850 -17.64 2.41 -17.73
C THR A 850 -16.17 2.82 -17.91
N ALA A 851 -15.32 2.60 -16.90
CA ALA A 851 -13.89 2.80 -17.03
C ALA A 851 -13.28 1.81 -18.05
N MET A 852 -13.67 0.53 -18.01
CA MET A 852 -13.22 -0.48 -18.98
C MET A 852 -13.64 -0.14 -20.41
N ASP A 853 -14.86 0.38 -20.63
CA ASP A 853 -15.30 0.87 -21.94
C ASP A 853 -14.40 2.02 -22.45
N SER A 854 -13.93 2.88 -21.55
CA SER A 854 -13.03 4.00 -21.89
C SER A 854 -11.61 3.52 -22.20
N VAL A 855 -11.10 2.57 -21.41
CA VAL A 855 -9.79 1.95 -21.68
C VAL A 855 -9.81 1.20 -23.02
N ALA A 856 -10.92 0.55 -23.37
CA ALA A 856 -11.09 -0.09 -24.67
C ALA A 856 -10.97 0.92 -25.82
N ALA A 857 -11.63 2.06 -25.71
CA ALA A 857 -11.55 3.13 -26.71
C ALA A 857 -10.10 3.67 -26.86
N THR A 858 -9.39 3.91 -25.74
CA THR A 858 -7.98 4.35 -25.78
C THR A 858 -7.05 3.28 -26.34
N THR A 859 -7.35 2.01 -26.09
CA THR A 859 -6.58 0.87 -26.64
C THR A 859 -6.72 0.80 -28.16
N GLU A 860 -7.94 0.98 -28.68
CA GLU A 860 -8.20 1.07 -30.13
C GLU A 860 -7.45 2.26 -30.76
N GLU A 861 -7.45 3.42 -30.11
CA GLU A 861 -6.72 4.61 -30.57
C GLU A 861 -5.19 4.39 -30.58
N SER A 862 -4.67 3.72 -29.55
CA SER A 862 -3.24 3.40 -29.44
C SER A 862 -2.81 2.42 -30.53
N SER A 863 -3.63 1.41 -30.82
CA SER A 863 -3.40 0.47 -31.92
C SER A 863 -3.38 1.19 -33.27
N ALA A 864 -4.35 2.09 -33.53
CA ALA A 864 -4.39 2.87 -34.77
C ALA A 864 -3.18 3.81 -34.90
N SER A 865 -2.76 4.44 -33.81
CA SER A 865 -1.59 5.34 -33.77
C SER A 865 -0.29 4.58 -34.03
N ALA A 866 -0.16 3.36 -33.49
CA ALA A 866 0.99 2.50 -33.74
C ALA A 866 1.07 2.04 -35.21
N GLU A 867 -0.07 1.73 -35.84
CA GLU A 867 -0.13 1.44 -37.28
C GLU A 867 0.31 2.64 -38.13
N GLU A 868 -0.16 3.84 -37.80
CA GLU A 868 0.21 5.09 -38.51
C GLU A 868 1.70 5.44 -38.34
N ALA A 869 2.24 5.27 -37.13
CA ALA A 869 3.65 5.45 -36.84
C ALA A 869 4.52 4.45 -37.62
N SER A 870 4.10 3.17 -37.68
CA SER A 870 4.80 2.14 -38.44
C SER A 870 4.85 2.48 -39.93
N ALA A 871 3.73 2.93 -40.51
CA ALA A 871 3.68 3.36 -41.91
C ALA A 871 4.58 4.58 -42.19
N SER A 872 4.58 5.57 -41.28
CA SER A 872 5.44 6.76 -41.39
C SER A 872 6.93 6.40 -41.30
N THR A 873 7.25 5.40 -40.48
CA THR A 873 8.62 4.90 -40.29
C THR A 873 9.14 4.18 -41.54
N GLU A 874 8.29 3.42 -42.23
CA GLU A 874 8.63 2.83 -43.54
C GLU A 874 8.96 3.92 -44.59
N GLU A 875 8.20 5.02 -44.62
CA GLU A 875 8.44 6.14 -45.52
C GLU A 875 9.74 6.90 -45.19
N LEU A 876 10.01 7.13 -43.91
CA LEU A 876 11.24 7.75 -43.41
C LEU A 876 12.48 6.91 -43.73
N SER A 877 12.40 5.58 -43.56
CA SER A 877 13.49 4.67 -43.89
C SER A 877 13.86 4.77 -45.37
N ALA A 878 12.87 4.85 -46.26
CA ALA A 878 13.10 5.02 -47.69
C ALA A 878 13.77 6.37 -48.02
N GLN A 879 13.39 7.45 -47.33
CA GLN A 879 14.04 8.77 -47.50
C GLN A 879 15.49 8.77 -47.00
N VAL A 880 15.77 8.11 -45.88
CA VAL A 880 17.13 7.97 -45.33
C VAL A 880 18.05 7.27 -46.34
N GLU A 881 17.61 6.16 -46.94
CA GLU A 881 18.37 5.47 -47.99
C GLU A 881 18.68 6.39 -49.20
N GLU A 882 17.71 7.23 -49.60
CA GLU A 882 17.89 8.19 -50.70
C GLU A 882 18.91 9.30 -50.35
N VAL A 883 18.92 9.78 -49.10
CA VAL A 883 19.88 10.78 -48.62
C VAL A 883 21.30 10.20 -48.57
N VAL A 884 21.46 8.97 -48.06
CA VAL A 884 22.76 8.27 -48.06
C VAL A 884 23.30 8.12 -49.48
N ALA A 885 22.46 7.70 -50.43
CA ALA A 885 22.84 7.58 -51.83
C ALA A 885 23.25 8.94 -52.44
N SER A 886 22.51 10.00 -52.13
CA SER A 886 22.79 11.36 -52.61
C SER A 886 24.08 11.95 -52.03
N SER A 887 24.36 11.71 -50.75
CA SER A 887 25.60 12.13 -50.09
C SER A 887 26.83 11.47 -50.71
N THR A 888 26.73 10.17 -51.02
CA THR A 888 27.80 9.41 -51.70
C THR A 888 28.08 9.99 -53.10
N MET A 889 27.04 10.31 -53.86
CA MET A 889 27.21 10.97 -55.17
C MET A 889 27.87 12.35 -55.08
N LEU A 890 27.55 13.15 -54.06
CA LEU A 890 28.17 14.45 -53.83
C LEU A 890 29.65 14.33 -53.46
N LYS A 891 29.99 13.34 -52.63
CA LYS A 891 31.35 12.99 -52.25
C LYS A 891 32.19 12.59 -53.48
N ASP A 892 31.66 11.69 -54.31
CA ASP A 892 32.32 11.27 -55.55
C ASP A 892 32.52 12.44 -56.52
N LEU A 893 31.53 13.32 -56.63
CA LEU A 893 31.60 14.52 -57.47
C LEU A 893 32.67 15.49 -56.97
N ALA A 894 32.76 15.72 -55.66
CA ALA A 894 33.77 16.56 -55.03
C ALA A 894 35.19 16.02 -55.28
N VAL A 895 35.40 14.72 -55.11
CA VAL A 895 36.68 14.06 -55.41
C VAL A 895 37.04 14.21 -56.89
N SER A 896 36.08 13.96 -57.79
CA SER A 896 36.28 14.11 -59.24
C SER A 896 36.61 15.55 -59.67
N LEU A 897 35.98 16.54 -59.03
CA LEU A 897 36.29 17.96 -59.22
C LEU A 897 37.71 18.30 -58.78
N LYS A 898 38.13 17.80 -57.60
CA LYS A 898 39.48 17.99 -57.05
C LYS A 898 40.55 17.36 -57.95
N ASP A 899 40.30 16.16 -58.44
CA ASP A 899 41.17 15.47 -59.40
C ASP A 899 41.27 16.23 -60.72
N SER A 900 40.14 16.74 -61.24
CA SER A 900 40.11 17.49 -62.50
C SER A 900 40.94 18.78 -62.47
N VAL A 901 41.05 19.42 -61.30
CA VAL A 901 41.86 20.63 -61.12
C VAL A 901 43.28 20.36 -60.61
N SER A 902 43.63 19.11 -60.30
CA SER A 902 44.96 18.71 -59.80
C SER A 902 46.10 18.94 -60.83
N VAL A 903 45.76 18.96 -62.13
CA VAL A 903 46.70 19.19 -63.24
C VAL A 903 47.29 20.62 -63.21
N PHE A 904 46.61 21.56 -62.53
CA PHE A 904 47.05 22.95 -62.46
C PHE A 904 47.96 23.23 -61.25
N THR A 905 49.15 23.75 -61.50
CA THR A 905 50.12 24.15 -60.46
C THR A 905 50.05 25.65 -60.22
N THR A 906 49.70 26.03 -58.98
CA THR A 906 49.55 27.42 -58.52
C THR A 906 50.73 27.82 -57.63
N SER A 907 51.07 29.11 -57.60
CA SER A 907 52.27 29.65 -56.92
C SER A 907 52.24 29.53 -55.38
N GLY A 908 51.13 29.07 -54.80
CA GLY A 908 50.98 28.77 -53.38
C GLY A 908 51.34 27.34 -52.97
N VAL A 909 51.55 26.41 -53.91
CA VAL A 909 51.80 24.99 -53.59
C VAL A 909 53.30 24.71 -53.56
N LYS A 910 53.89 24.62 -52.37
CA LYS A 910 55.17 23.91 -52.19
C LYS A 910 54.92 22.45 -52.52
N ALA A 911 55.58 21.97 -53.58
CA ALA A 911 55.66 20.55 -53.90
C ALA A 911 56.45 19.80 -52.82
N THR A 912 55.78 19.42 -51.74
CA THR A 912 56.17 18.34 -50.84
C THR A 912 54.89 17.70 -50.31
N ASP A 913 54.84 16.38 -50.39
CA ASP A 913 53.83 15.47 -49.84
C ASP A 913 52.62 15.18 -50.74
N VAL A 914 52.92 14.60 -51.91
CA VAL A 914 52.06 13.55 -52.48
C VAL A 914 52.77 12.22 -52.21
N GLU A 915 52.57 11.68 -51.00
CA GLU A 915 52.71 10.25 -50.74
C GLU A 915 51.31 9.65 -50.89
N VAL A 916 51.07 9.04 -52.06
CA VAL A 916 49.96 8.10 -52.25
C VAL A 916 50.38 6.81 -51.57
N THR A 917 49.98 6.63 -50.31
CA THR A 917 49.93 5.29 -49.71
C THR A 917 48.58 4.67 -50.08
N ASP A 918 48.60 3.84 -51.12
CA ASP A 918 47.59 2.79 -51.30
C ASP A 918 47.67 1.84 -50.11
N SER A 919 46.75 1.97 -49.16
CA SER A 919 46.41 0.91 -48.21
C SER A 919 44.93 0.60 -48.36
N VAL A 920 44.63 -0.27 -49.33
CA VAL A 920 43.43 -1.10 -49.32
C VAL A 920 43.61 -2.08 -48.15
N GLU A 921 43.01 -1.79 -47.01
CA GLU A 921 42.69 -2.80 -46.01
C GLU A 921 41.25 -3.25 -46.27
N GLU A 922 41.12 -4.41 -46.93
CA GLU A 922 39.98 -5.30 -46.76
C GLU A 922 39.89 -5.64 -45.27
N GLN A 923 38.83 -5.19 -44.58
CA GLN A 923 38.41 -5.79 -43.32
C GLN A 923 37.06 -6.49 -43.49
N ASP A 924 37.18 -7.80 -43.38
CA ASP A 924 36.22 -8.86 -43.16
C ASP A 924 34.79 -8.48 -42.71
N ASP A 925 33.84 -9.06 -43.45
CA ASP A 925 32.55 -9.52 -42.96
C ASP A 925 32.70 -10.26 -41.62
N ALA A 926 32.21 -9.67 -40.54
CA ALA A 926 31.92 -10.36 -39.30
C ALA A 926 30.41 -10.43 -39.09
N GLN A 927 29.84 -11.45 -39.74
CA GLN A 927 28.70 -12.26 -39.34
C GLN A 927 28.34 -12.16 -37.84
N TYR A 928 27.22 -11.53 -37.52
CA TYR A 928 26.46 -11.78 -36.29
C TYR A 928 25.12 -12.43 -36.66
N ASP A 929 25.12 -13.76 -36.61
CA ASP A 929 23.95 -14.57 -36.32
C ASP A 929 23.99 -14.82 -34.81
N ILE A 930 22.91 -14.52 -34.09
CA ILE A 930 22.28 -15.41 -33.11
C ILE A 930 21.03 -14.72 -32.56
N ALA A 931 19.92 -15.40 -32.78
CA ALA A 931 18.65 -15.26 -32.08
C ALA A 931 18.78 -15.47 -30.57
N ALA A 932 18.17 -14.58 -29.78
CA ALA A 932 17.38 -14.88 -28.58
C ALA A 932 16.63 -13.61 -28.19
#